data_AF-A0A1M6BWC5-F1
#
_entry.id   AF-A0A1M6BWC5-F1
#
_cell.length_a   1.000
_cell.length_b   1.000
_cell.length_c   1.000
_cell.angle_alpha   90.00
_cell.angle_beta   90.00
_cell.angle_gamma   90.00
#
_symmetry.space_group_name_H-M   'P 1'
#
loop_
_entity.id
_entity.type
_entity.pdbx_description
1 polymer ?
#
loop_
_entity_poly.entity_id
_entity_poly.type
_entity_poly.pdbx_seq_one_letter_code
_entity_poly.pdbx_strand_id
1 'polypeptide(L)'
;MVKAISASNRKSSKKENWYIKNSKYIEYTFLAILSIFMIIIPFYRGLFFRENYMPAISFVSLLYLAYLVYKLLSKENKVVNTYLDIAVLAIPVCYFISFLFGVNAKDAFDAVLIYSSYFMIYRIASGLSSKNEKIRSTLINVIILSTFVTAFTSILVLAKVIYLNGVVVYDRLYGLYQYANTTASVLGIGIVLAINTLMRAEDIKVKLIYQIVLTTLLSTFIFTLSRGAFLAIAVVLLLYFLVVDGQGKLKLVLNLMISFLSNLMFIFKYYTEGQAEYNNIMTEYILSIVIALVLTSILHLLYKKFLKNISNKAVNIAFTFVVLIFAGFMVFILSAKESIEYKIEHLTGEEKSWKNTTIYMENINKSKDYSLEFDVKSSLENPNSYGVIIRSYNEKEEFEEIYKEFNSVGNDFEHKKIEFTTLNDTYRLALLFYNYETDSYTIYTNIVLKDDMGNIIKKQDRFKYLPDTIANRFTNIKLDDNNASSRIQFIKDGIKVFKDNIIIGAGGGGWKNLYRQYQSRPYNTTEVHNFYVQYAIEVGLLGLIPLVVILVQLLIGCIKAINNRSNYLSIYLAVLLMFMHSSIDFNLSLVAVAYILWLLIGILNTDSSLKQIIPKCEKWNHIALAVLSLLIFTFSSTRVYAINIGKEASKIINKDINRSIELYEKAIKYDKYNGAYRIDYAQIMSKKLDEEKDKKYYNEVMNQIGKVTEYEPYNAVYTPKIINLMLSCGHIDEAVSMANIKVSKEPMLSEWYNQKIEVNYQIAKYLIENDQVDNSITYLKNVLETKQQLEETNSKLAKPIKLSQEYETKIETAISWMEQADRIENRE
;
A
#
# COMPACT_ATOMS: atom_id res chain seq x y z
N MET A 1 -16.17 47.58 55.25
CA MET A 1 -16.30 46.24 54.65
C MET A 1 -16.66 46.24 53.15
N VAL A 2 -17.67 47.01 52.70
CA VAL A 2 -18.12 47.01 51.28
C VAL A 2 -17.04 47.44 50.25
N LYS A 3 -16.14 48.38 50.59
CA LYS A 3 -15.00 48.77 49.72
C LYS A 3 -13.88 47.71 49.64
N ALA A 4 -13.71 46.86 50.66
CA ALA A 4 -12.70 45.79 50.65
C ALA A 4 -13.17 44.59 49.81
N ILE A 5 -14.48 44.29 49.85
CA ILE A 5 -15.11 43.24 49.03
C ILE A 5 -15.05 43.63 47.54
N SER A 6 -15.32 44.89 47.18
CA SER A 6 -15.24 45.35 45.78
C SER A 6 -13.81 45.38 45.22
N ALA A 7 -12.80 45.69 46.04
CA ALA A 7 -11.40 45.62 45.66
C ALA A 7 -10.88 44.18 45.50
N SER A 8 -11.37 43.25 46.33
CA SER A 8 -11.05 41.81 46.20
C SER A 8 -11.68 41.19 44.94
N ASN A 9 -12.92 41.56 44.61
CA ASN A 9 -13.61 41.13 43.38
C ASN A 9 -13.02 41.77 42.12
N ARG A 10 -12.49 43.00 42.19
CA ARG A 10 -11.74 43.61 41.06
C ARG A 10 -10.35 43.01 40.87
N LYS A 11 -9.68 42.56 41.93
CA LYS A 11 -8.40 41.85 41.84
C LYS A 11 -8.60 40.41 41.35
N SER A 12 -9.63 39.69 41.80
CA SER A 12 -9.95 38.35 41.27
C SER A 12 -10.36 38.43 39.80
N SER A 13 -11.23 39.36 39.40
CA SER A 13 -11.65 39.52 38.00
C SER A 13 -10.53 39.98 37.07
N LYS A 14 -9.59 40.83 37.54
CA LYS A 14 -8.38 41.16 36.76
C LYS A 14 -7.44 39.98 36.60
N LYS A 15 -7.26 39.15 37.65
CA LYS A 15 -6.42 37.95 37.61
C LYS A 15 -7.04 36.90 36.69
N GLU A 16 -8.35 36.70 36.78
CA GLU A 16 -9.14 35.79 35.94
C GLU A 16 -9.15 36.23 34.47
N ASN A 17 -9.34 37.53 34.18
CA ASN A 17 -9.21 38.08 32.83
C ASN A 17 -7.78 37.99 32.27
N TRP A 18 -6.74 38.09 33.12
CA TRP A 18 -5.34 37.91 32.70
C TRP A 18 -5.04 36.45 32.32
N TYR A 19 -5.51 35.48 33.12
CA TYR A 19 -5.38 34.05 32.82
C TYR A 19 -6.15 33.66 31.55
N ILE A 20 -7.39 34.13 31.37
CA ILE A 20 -8.19 33.85 30.17
C ILE A 20 -7.51 34.44 28.92
N LYS A 21 -7.01 35.68 28.98
CA LYS A 21 -6.33 36.32 27.84
C LYS A 21 -5.01 35.64 27.48
N ASN A 22 -4.19 35.26 28.47
CA ASN A 22 -2.93 34.54 28.22
C ASN A 22 -3.14 33.09 27.77
N SER A 23 -4.20 32.42 28.24
CA SER A 23 -4.52 31.04 27.82
C SER A 23 -4.76 30.94 26.32
N LYS A 24 -5.39 31.95 25.72
CA LYS A 24 -5.67 32.03 24.29
C LYS A 24 -4.38 32.09 23.45
N TYR A 25 -3.39 32.89 23.85
CA TYR A 25 -2.11 32.97 23.12
C TYR A 25 -1.36 31.64 23.14
N ILE A 26 -1.37 30.94 24.29
CA ILE A 26 -0.72 29.62 24.41
C ILE A 26 -1.41 28.58 23.52
N GLU A 27 -2.74 28.54 23.47
CA GLU A 27 -3.48 27.64 22.56
C GLU A 27 -3.13 27.91 21.08
N TYR A 28 -3.00 29.18 20.68
CA TYR A 28 -2.54 29.53 19.32
C TYR A 28 -1.08 29.14 19.07
N THR A 29 -0.21 29.17 20.08
CA THR A 29 1.17 28.67 19.96
C THR A 29 1.18 27.16 19.70
N PHE A 30 0.43 26.37 20.48
CA PHE A 30 0.29 24.92 20.22
C PHE A 30 -0.27 24.65 18.83
N LEU A 31 -1.29 25.41 18.43
CA LEU A 31 -1.88 25.31 17.10
C LEU A 31 -0.84 25.60 16.01
N ALA A 32 -0.04 26.67 16.13
CA ALA A 32 1.00 27.00 15.16
C ALA A 32 2.09 25.93 15.07
N ILE A 33 2.58 25.44 16.21
CA ILE A 33 3.59 24.37 16.27
C ILE A 33 3.06 23.09 15.62
N LEU A 34 1.84 22.66 15.97
CA LEU A 34 1.21 21.49 15.37
C LEU A 34 0.96 21.70 13.87
N SER A 35 0.59 22.91 13.45
CA SER A 35 0.36 23.24 12.03
C SER A 35 1.63 23.08 11.20
N ILE A 36 2.73 23.66 11.67
CA ILE A 36 4.04 23.56 11.00
C ILE A 36 4.46 22.10 10.91
N PHE A 37 4.31 21.34 12.00
CA PHE A 37 4.62 19.92 12.02
C PHE A 37 3.82 19.14 10.96
N MET A 38 2.49 19.31 10.92
CA MET A 38 1.63 18.59 9.96
C MET A 38 1.90 18.92 8.49
N ILE A 39 2.46 20.11 8.19
CA ILE A 39 2.85 20.51 6.83
C ILE A 39 4.21 19.93 6.44
N ILE A 40 5.12 19.74 7.41
CA ILE A 40 6.49 19.30 7.16
C ILE A 40 6.62 17.77 7.06
N ILE A 41 5.89 17.01 7.88
CA ILE A 41 6.04 15.54 7.94
C ILE A 41 5.88 14.78 6.61
N PRO A 42 5.09 15.23 5.60
CA PRO A 42 5.04 14.54 4.31
C PRO A 42 6.40 14.52 3.58
N PHE A 43 7.24 15.55 3.76
CA PHE A 43 8.57 15.66 3.12
C PHE A 43 9.57 14.60 3.61
N TYR A 44 9.27 13.92 4.72
CA TYR A 44 10.10 12.87 5.29
C TYR A 44 9.60 11.47 4.90
N ARG A 45 9.19 11.30 3.64
CA ARG A 45 8.72 10.02 3.06
C ARG A 45 7.56 9.44 3.87
N GLY A 46 6.62 10.32 4.24
CA GLY A 46 5.48 10.00 5.11
C GLY A 46 5.85 9.43 6.49
N LEU A 47 7.07 9.67 6.98
CA LEU A 47 7.60 9.07 8.21
C LEU A 47 7.56 7.53 8.19
N PHE A 48 7.80 6.90 7.04
CA PHE A 48 7.84 5.43 6.92
C PHE A 48 9.09 4.82 7.58
N PHE A 49 10.24 5.49 7.45
CA PHE A 49 11.51 4.99 7.96
C PHE A 49 11.74 5.39 9.42
N ARG A 50 12.38 4.49 10.19
CA ARG A 50 12.69 4.67 11.61
C ARG A 50 13.45 5.94 11.95
N GLU A 51 14.39 6.30 11.09
CA GLU A 51 15.15 7.54 11.18
C GLU A 51 14.30 8.81 11.07
N ASN A 52 13.10 8.72 10.49
CA ASN A 52 12.18 9.85 10.34
C ASN A 52 11.09 9.82 11.43
N TYR A 53 10.49 8.65 11.71
CA TYR A 53 9.42 8.60 12.71
C TYR A 53 9.91 8.73 14.15
N MET A 54 11.14 8.29 14.49
CA MET A 54 11.66 8.40 15.86
C MET A 54 11.80 9.86 16.32
N PRO A 55 12.43 10.77 15.55
CA PRO A 55 12.41 12.20 15.87
C PRO A 55 11.01 12.80 15.96
N ALA A 56 10.09 12.37 15.09
CA ALA A 56 8.71 12.83 15.11
C ALA A 56 7.99 12.42 16.40
N ILE A 57 8.19 11.19 16.89
CA ILE A 57 7.65 10.72 18.18
C ILE A 57 8.23 11.52 19.35
N SER A 58 9.54 11.80 19.36
CA SER A 58 10.16 12.67 20.38
C SER A 58 9.53 14.05 20.39
N PHE A 59 9.32 14.64 19.22
CA PHE A 59 8.69 15.95 19.11
C PHE A 59 7.24 15.94 19.62
N VAL A 60 6.43 14.97 19.20
CA VAL A 60 5.03 14.85 19.60
C VAL A 60 4.88 14.61 21.11
N SER A 61 5.73 13.76 21.69
CA SER A 61 5.72 13.48 23.14
C SER A 61 6.17 14.68 23.96
N LEU A 62 7.15 15.46 23.50
CA LEU A 62 7.51 16.72 24.16
C LEU A 62 6.38 17.76 24.06
N LEU A 63 5.75 17.87 22.88
CA LEU A 63 4.63 18.78 22.66
C LEU A 63 3.44 18.43 23.55
N TYR A 64 3.14 17.13 23.70
CA TYR A 64 2.08 16.66 24.58
C TYR A 64 2.39 16.87 26.06
N LEU A 65 3.64 16.65 26.47
CA LEU A 65 4.06 16.94 27.84
C LEU A 65 3.89 18.44 28.16
N ALA A 66 4.31 19.33 27.25
CA ALA A 66 4.08 20.76 27.39
C ALA A 66 2.59 21.11 27.43
N TYR A 67 1.78 20.44 26.61
CA TYR A 67 0.32 20.59 26.60
C TYR A 67 -0.33 20.18 27.93
N LEU A 68 0.13 19.08 28.52
CA LEU A 68 -0.31 18.63 29.85
C LEU A 68 0.07 19.64 30.93
N VAL A 69 1.33 20.10 30.96
CA VAL A 69 1.77 21.15 31.90
C VAL A 69 0.89 22.40 31.77
N TYR A 70 0.59 22.85 30.55
CA TYR A 70 -0.34 23.96 30.31
C TYR A 70 -1.73 23.70 30.91
N LYS A 71 -2.29 22.50 30.71
CA LYS A 71 -3.60 22.11 31.27
C LYS A 71 -3.60 22.09 32.80
N LEU A 72 -2.54 21.57 33.42
CA LEU A 72 -2.36 21.58 34.87
C LEU A 72 -2.31 23.02 35.42
N LEU A 73 -1.52 23.89 34.80
CA LEU A 73 -1.39 25.31 35.18
C LEU A 73 -2.71 26.07 35.00
N SER A 74 -3.50 25.69 34.00
CA SER A 74 -4.84 26.27 33.75
C SER A 74 -5.93 25.69 34.66
N LYS A 75 -5.59 24.79 35.60
CA LYS A 75 -6.52 24.05 36.47
C LYS A 75 -7.56 23.20 35.72
N GLU A 76 -7.24 22.78 34.50
CA GLU A 76 -8.08 21.91 33.68
C GLU A 76 -7.54 20.48 33.70
N ASN A 77 -7.94 19.70 34.70
CA ASN A 77 -7.42 18.34 34.91
C ASN A 77 -8.17 17.26 34.10
N LYS A 78 -9.10 17.65 33.22
CA LYS A 78 -9.93 16.76 32.42
C LYS A 78 -9.19 16.21 31.19
N VAL A 79 -8.43 15.13 31.38
CA VAL A 79 -7.54 14.56 30.34
C VAL A 79 -8.12 13.34 29.61
N VAL A 80 -9.13 12.67 30.15
CA VAL A 80 -9.84 11.53 29.51
C VAL A 80 -11.31 11.68 29.86
N ASN A 81 -12.17 11.98 28.88
CA ASN A 81 -13.54 12.44 29.14
C ASN A 81 -14.60 11.75 28.26
N THR A 82 -14.21 10.90 27.31
CA THR A 82 -15.15 10.20 26.43
C THR A 82 -14.85 8.70 26.35
N TYR A 83 -15.84 7.90 25.92
CA TYR A 83 -15.60 6.49 25.58
C TYR A 83 -14.59 6.36 24.44
N LEU A 84 -14.51 7.35 23.56
CA LEU A 84 -13.51 7.40 22.52
C LEU A 84 -12.11 7.60 23.11
N ASP A 85 -11.93 8.50 24.08
CA ASP A 85 -10.62 8.70 24.74
C ASP A 85 -10.10 7.39 25.36
N ILE A 86 -10.97 6.62 26.02
CA ILE A 86 -10.61 5.31 26.60
C ILE A 86 -10.23 4.31 25.50
N ALA A 87 -11.02 4.21 24.44
CA ALA A 87 -10.76 3.26 23.35
C ALA A 87 -9.45 3.60 22.61
N VAL A 88 -9.17 4.89 22.37
CA VAL A 88 -7.91 5.33 21.74
C VAL A 88 -6.72 5.09 22.67
N LEU A 89 -6.85 5.33 23.98
CA LEU A 89 -5.78 5.04 24.95
C LEU A 89 -5.53 3.53 25.12
N ALA A 90 -6.55 2.70 24.94
CA ALA A 90 -6.41 1.25 25.03
C ALA A 90 -5.52 0.67 23.92
N ILE A 91 -5.41 1.31 22.75
CA ILE A 91 -4.56 0.85 21.65
C ILE A 91 -3.07 0.77 22.04
N PRO A 92 -2.40 1.84 22.50
CA PRO A 92 -0.99 1.74 22.92
C PRO A 92 -0.79 0.79 24.11
N VAL A 93 -1.79 0.61 24.98
CA VAL A 93 -1.75 -0.41 26.04
C VAL A 93 -1.74 -1.81 25.46
N CYS A 94 -2.57 -2.11 24.45
CA CYS A 94 -2.56 -3.40 23.77
C CYS A 94 -1.25 -3.65 23.03
N TYR A 95 -0.67 -2.64 22.39
CA TYR A 95 0.67 -2.75 21.82
C TYR A 95 1.75 -3.00 22.87
N PHE A 96 1.64 -2.38 24.05
CA PHE A 96 2.57 -2.63 25.15
C PHE A 96 2.46 -4.08 25.65
N ILE A 97 1.25 -4.60 25.83
CA ILE A 97 1.03 -6.01 26.21
C ILE A 97 1.58 -6.93 25.13
N SER A 98 1.30 -6.64 23.85
CA SER A 98 1.79 -7.43 22.73
C SER A 98 3.31 -7.40 22.61
N PHE A 99 3.96 -6.27 22.91
CA PHE A 99 5.42 -6.16 22.96
C PHE A 99 6.06 -7.13 23.96
N LEU A 100 5.42 -7.41 25.10
CA LEU A 100 5.97 -8.34 26.10
C LEU A 100 6.09 -9.79 25.59
N PHE A 101 5.31 -10.14 24.56
CA PHE A 101 5.27 -11.47 23.94
C PHE A 101 5.63 -11.43 22.44
N GLY A 102 6.12 -10.28 21.96
CA GLY A 102 6.33 -10.04 20.55
C GLY A 102 7.48 -10.84 19.98
N VAL A 103 7.33 -11.32 18.75
CA VAL A 103 8.35 -12.14 18.06
C VAL A 103 9.57 -11.35 17.59
N ASN A 104 9.49 -10.01 17.61
CA ASN A 104 10.59 -9.10 17.35
C ASN A 104 10.52 -7.95 18.35
N ALA A 105 11.46 -7.90 19.31
CA ALA A 105 11.45 -6.94 20.40
C ALA A 105 11.63 -5.49 19.92
N LYS A 106 12.40 -5.28 18.84
CA LYS A 106 12.66 -3.95 18.28
C LYS A 106 11.41 -3.38 17.61
N ASP A 107 10.88 -4.10 16.62
CA ASP A 107 9.71 -3.66 15.86
C ASP A 107 8.49 -3.53 16.78
N ALA A 108 8.33 -4.43 17.75
CA ALA A 108 7.22 -4.37 18.70
C ALA A 108 7.34 -3.20 19.68
N PHE A 109 8.54 -2.89 20.18
CA PHE A 109 8.75 -1.71 21.03
C PHE A 109 8.56 -0.40 20.26
N ASP A 110 9.05 -0.34 19.02
CA ASP A 110 8.83 0.82 18.16
C ASP A 110 7.32 1.06 17.92
N ALA A 111 6.53 -0.01 17.76
CA ALA A 111 5.07 0.11 17.65
C ALA A 111 4.43 0.71 18.92
N VAL A 112 4.89 0.35 20.13
CA VAL A 112 4.43 1.01 21.37
C VAL A 112 4.65 2.51 21.32
N LEU A 113 5.84 2.95 20.87
CA LEU A 113 6.18 4.37 20.75
C LEU A 113 5.32 5.09 19.71
N ILE A 114 5.11 4.47 18.55
CA ILE A 114 4.27 4.99 17.45
C ILE A 114 2.81 5.14 17.88
N TYR A 115 2.20 4.08 18.44
CA TYR A 115 0.79 4.14 18.83
C TYR A 115 0.56 5.02 20.07
N SER A 116 1.58 5.21 20.91
CA SER A 116 1.52 6.21 21.99
C SER A 116 1.49 7.64 21.43
N SER A 117 2.29 7.95 20.41
CA SER A 117 2.28 9.28 19.80
C SER A 117 0.99 9.56 19.03
N TYR A 118 0.34 8.55 18.48
CA TYR A 118 -1.01 8.66 17.90
C TYR A 118 -2.04 9.13 18.93
N PHE A 119 -2.07 8.53 20.11
CA PHE A 119 -2.93 8.99 21.21
C PHE A 119 -2.62 10.44 21.61
N MET A 120 -1.35 10.83 21.63
CA MET A 120 -0.94 12.20 21.96
C MET A 120 -1.44 13.22 20.94
N ILE A 121 -1.28 12.99 19.63
CA ILE A 121 -1.84 13.85 18.58
C ILE A 121 -3.36 13.94 18.70
N TYR A 122 -4.02 12.80 18.88
CA TYR A 122 -5.47 12.74 19.09
C TYR A 122 -5.92 13.62 20.26
N ARG A 123 -5.25 13.52 21.42
CA ARG A 123 -5.62 14.30 22.62
C ARG A 123 -5.31 15.78 22.50
N ILE A 124 -4.18 16.17 21.89
CA ILE A 124 -3.88 17.59 21.61
C ILE A 124 -5.00 18.17 20.73
N ALA A 125 -5.33 17.49 19.63
CA ALA A 125 -6.35 17.94 18.68
C ALA A 125 -7.74 18.05 19.35
N SER A 126 -8.14 17.03 20.10
CA SER A 126 -9.41 17.04 20.85
C SER A 126 -9.48 18.17 21.86
N GLY A 127 -8.44 18.34 22.68
CA GLY A 127 -8.47 19.34 23.72
C GLY A 127 -8.38 20.78 23.20
N LEU A 128 -7.67 21.03 22.10
CA LEU A 128 -7.63 22.34 21.43
C LEU A 128 -8.94 22.68 20.70
N SER A 129 -9.56 21.70 20.04
CA SER A 129 -10.80 21.93 19.26
C SER A 129 -12.06 22.03 20.13
N SER A 130 -12.04 21.51 21.36
CA SER A 130 -13.22 21.43 22.23
C SER A 130 -13.84 22.78 22.64
N LYS A 131 -13.03 23.85 22.68
CA LYS A 131 -13.45 25.15 23.21
C LYS A 131 -13.74 26.21 22.16
N ASN A 132 -13.23 26.06 20.94
CA ASN A 132 -13.19 27.16 19.98
C ASN A 132 -13.34 26.67 18.54
N GLU A 133 -14.46 27.03 17.92
CA GLU A 133 -14.75 26.70 16.51
C GLU A 133 -13.70 27.23 15.54
N LYS A 134 -13.08 28.38 15.84
CA LYS A 134 -12.01 28.95 15.02
C LYS A 134 -10.77 28.06 15.03
N ILE A 135 -10.37 27.55 16.19
CA ILE A 135 -9.24 26.62 16.32
C ILE A 135 -9.54 25.32 15.55
N ARG A 136 -10.75 24.78 15.70
CA ARG A 136 -11.20 23.60 14.95
C ARG A 136 -11.12 23.83 13.44
N SER A 137 -11.64 24.94 12.95
CA SER A 137 -11.58 25.31 11.53
C SER A 137 -10.13 25.47 11.05
N THR A 138 -9.26 26.07 11.86
CA THR A 138 -7.83 26.17 11.53
C THR A 138 -7.17 24.80 11.42
N LEU A 139 -7.43 23.85 12.33
CA LEU A 139 -6.87 22.49 12.25
C LEU A 139 -7.32 21.75 10.98
N ILE A 140 -8.57 21.92 10.56
CA ILE A 140 -9.07 21.37 9.29
C ILE A 140 -8.32 22.00 8.11
N ASN A 141 -8.15 23.33 8.12
CA ASN A 141 -7.45 24.06 7.06
C ASN A 141 -5.96 23.72 7.01
N VAL A 142 -5.35 23.34 8.13
CA VAL A 142 -3.96 22.83 8.18
C VAL A 142 -3.84 21.51 7.44
N ILE A 143 -4.80 20.59 7.58
CA ILE A 143 -4.81 19.35 6.81
C ILE A 143 -4.99 19.67 5.33
N ILE A 144 -5.96 20.52 4.98
CA ILE A 144 -6.17 20.94 3.58
C ILE A 144 -4.88 21.57 3.01
N LEU A 145 -4.24 22.47 3.76
CA LEU A 145 -2.98 23.10 3.36
C LEU A 145 -1.85 22.08 3.20
N SER A 146 -1.71 21.12 4.12
CA SER A 146 -0.71 20.05 4.02
C SER A 146 -0.92 19.19 2.76
N THR A 147 -2.18 18.84 2.45
CA THR A 147 -2.52 18.12 1.20
C THR A 147 -2.23 18.96 -0.04
N PHE A 148 -2.54 20.26 -0.01
CA PHE A 148 -2.27 21.19 -1.10
C PHE A 148 -0.77 21.37 -1.34
N VAL A 149 0.01 21.58 -0.28
CA VAL A 149 1.48 21.68 -0.37
C VAL A 149 2.04 20.40 -0.96
N THR A 150 1.59 19.23 -0.50
CA THR A 150 2.01 17.94 -1.06
C THR A 150 1.71 17.84 -2.56
N ALA A 151 0.50 18.19 -2.99
CA ALA A 151 0.10 18.17 -4.39
C ALA A 151 0.90 19.17 -5.23
N PHE A 152 0.98 20.42 -4.78
CA PHE A 152 1.67 21.49 -5.48
C PHE A 152 3.17 21.23 -5.61
N THR A 153 3.84 20.78 -4.54
CA THR A 153 5.24 20.36 -4.60
C THR A 153 5.45 19.22 -5.59
N SER A 154 4.49 18.28 -5.70
CA SER A 154 4.58 17.21 -6.71
C SER A 154 4.48 17.76 -8.14
N ILE A 155 3.65 18.78 -8.37
CA ILE A 155 3.60 19.49 -9.66
C ILE A 155 4.89 20.26 -9.95
N LEU A 156 5.51 20.88 -8.94
CA LEU A 156 6.82 21.53 -9.11
C LEU A 156 7.91 20.55 -9.53
N VAL A 157 7.88 19.32 -9.01
CA VAL A 157 8.79 18.25 -9.44
C VAL A 157 8.48 17.80 -10.87
N LEU A 158 7.20 17.62 -11.22
CA LEU A 158 6.79 17.30 -12.59
C LEU A 158 7.28 18.36 -13.58
N ALA A 159 7.16 19.64 -13.22
CA ALA A 159 7.64 20.76 -14.00
C ALA A 159 9.17 20.96 -13.97
N LYS A 160 9.91 20.08 -13.30
CA LYS A 160 11.37 20.16 -13.11
C LYS A 160 11.85 21.49 -12.50
N VAL A 161 10.98 22.17 -11.76
CA VAL A 161 11.31 23.40 -11.02
C VAL A 161 12.14 23.06 -9.78
N ILE A 162 11.84 21.92 -9.15
CA ILE A 162 12.59 21.37 -8.03
C ILE A 162 12.87 19.89 -8.26
N TYR A 163 13.90 19.37 -7.61
CA TYR A 163 14.30 17.97 -7.71
C TYR A 163 14.09 17.26 -6.38
N LEU A 164 13.16 16.29 -6.35
CA LEU A 164 12.91 15.42 -5.21
C LEU A 164 12.78 13.97 -5.69
N ASN A 165 13.58 13.08 -5.12
CA ASN A 165 13.60 11.67 -5.50
C ASN A 165 12.30 10.97 -5.09
N GLY A 166 11.83 10.04 -5.94
CA GLY A 166 10.70 9.16 -5.64
C GLY A 166 9.32 9.84 -5.67
N VAL A 167 9.21 11.08 -6.14
CA VAL A 167 7.92 11.78 -6.31
C VAL A 167 7.18 11.30 -7.56
N VAL A 168 7.92 10.95 -8.61
CA VAL A 168 7.39 10.35 -9.84
C VAL A 168 8.20 9.11 -10.12
N VAL A 169 7.55 7.98 -10.36
CA VAL A 169 8.20 6.69 -10.61
C VAL A 169 7.49 6.02 -11.78
N TYR A 170 8.22 5.73 -12.86
CA TYR A 170 7.63 5.37 -14.16
C TYR A 170 6.58 6.43 -14.55
N ASP A 171 5.40 6.09 -15.05
CA ASP A 171 4.40 7.08 -15.48
C ASP A 171 3.36 7.41 -14.40
N ARG A 172 3.78 7.36 -13.13
CA ARG A 172 2.86 7.46 -11.98
C ARG A 172 3.36 8.43 -10.92
N LEU A 173 2.48 9.31 -10.45
CA LEU A 173 2.76 10.21 -9.35
C LEU A 173 2.74 9.46 -8.01
N TYR A 174 3.89 9.40 -7.34
CA TYR A 174 4.06 8.82 -6.02
C TYR A 174 3.94 9.86 -4.90
N GLY A 175 4.15 11.15 -5.20
CA GLY A 175 4.04 12.26 -4.26
C GLY A 175 5.11 12.27 -3.16
N LEU A 176 5.00 13.17 -2.18
CA LEU A 176 5.97 13.28 -1.08
C LEU A 176 6.01 12.04 -0.16
N TYR A 177 4.92 11.27 -0.13
CA TYR A 177 4.85 10.00 0.59
C TYR A 177 5.65 8.87 -0.10
N GLN A 178 6.17 9.10 -1.33
CA GLN A 178 6.89 8.12 -2.13
C GLN A 178 6.13 6.79 -2.34
N TYR A 179 4.80 6.87 -2.34
CA TYR A 179 3.92 5.74 -2.60
C TYR A 179 2.57 6.24 -3.11
N ALA A 180 2.26 5.90 -4.35
CA ALA A 180 1.11 6.47 -5.06
C ALA A 180 -0.25 6.20 -4.38
N ASN A 181 -0.45 5.01 -3.80
CA ASN A 181 -1.71 4.67 -3.14
C ASN A 181 -1.92 5.49 -1.86
N THR A 182 -0.86 5.66 -1.06
CA THR A 182 -0.91 6.53 0.12
C THR A 182 -1.18 7.98 -0.27
N THR A 183 -0.43 8.52 -1.24
CA THR A 183 -0.63 9.89 -1.73
C THR A 183 -2.06 10.10 -2.19
N ALA A 184 -2.63 9.18 -2.97
CA ALA A 184 -4.02 9.25 -3.43
C ALA A 184 -5.03 9.31 -2.27
N SER A 185 -4.86 8.47 -1.25
CA SER A 185 -5.76 8.44 -0.08
C SER A 185 -5.71 9.74 0.73
N VAL A 186 -4.53 10.33 0.89
CA VAL A 186 -4.33 11.61 1.59
C VAL A 186 -4.89 12.78 0.77
N LEU A 187 -4.68 12.80 -0.54
CA LEU A 187 -5.31 13.77 -1.43
C LEU A 187 -6.84 13.65 -1.41
N GLY A 188 -7.38 12.42 -1.32
CA GLY A 188 -8.80 12.15 -1.14
C GLY A 188 -9.38 12.79 0.12
N ILE A 189 -8.69 12.70 1.26
CA ILE A 189 -9.04 13.46 2.48
C ILE A 189 -9.09 14.96 2.17
N GLY A 190 -8.05 15.50 1.54
CA GLY A 190 -7.96 16.91 1.18
C GLY A 190 -9.13 17.36 0.30
N ILE A 191 -9.50 16.57 -0.70
CA ILE A 191 -10.63 16.84 -1.61
C ILE A 191 -11.95 16.91 -0.84
N VAL A 192 -12.24 15.92 0.01
CA VAL A 192 -13.48 15.86 0.81
C VAL A 192 -13.59 17.06 1.78
N LEU A 193 -12.47 17.45 2.40
CA LEU A 193 -12.45 18.59 3.31
C LEU A 193 -12.52 19.94 2.56
N ALA A 194 -11.75 20.11 1.48
CA ALA A 194 -11.72 21.32 0.67
C ALA A 194 -13.07 21.62 0.02
N ILE A 195 -13.73 20.60 -0.53
CA ILE A 195 -15.03 20.80 -1.17
C ILE A 195 -16.12 21.20 -0.16
N ASN A 196 -16.10 20.65 1.06
CA ASN A 196 -17.02 21.07 2.11
C ASN A 196 -16.80 22.56 2.46
N THR A 197 -15.55 22.98 2.65
CA THR A 197 -15.24 24.40 2.93
C THR A 197 -15.69 25.31 1.79
N LEU A 198 -15.46 24.90 0.54
CA LEU A 198 -15.89 25.61 -0.67
C LEU A 198 -17.42 25.76 -0.78
N MET A 199 -18.17 24.68 -0.51
CA MET A 199 -19.64 24.68 -0.56
C MET A 199 -20.28 25.60 0.49
N ARG A 200 -19.61 25.76 1.63
CA ARG A 200 -20.07 26.54 2.77
C ARG A 200 -19.61 28.00 2.73
N ALA A 201 -18.58 28.32 1.96
CA ALA A 201 -18.09 29.68 1.84
C ALA A 201 -19.13 30.62 1.21
N GLU A 202 -19.29 31.81 1.79
CA GLU A 202 -20.10 32.89 1.21
C GLU A 202 -19.22 33.91 0.47
N ASP A 203 -18.05 34.21 1.05
CA ASP A 203 -17.04 35.09 0.46
C ASP A 203 -16.42 34.46 -0.80
N ILE A 204 -16.42 35.23 -1.89
CA ILE A 204 -15.80 34.84 -3.16
C ILE A 204 -14.30 34.58 -3.01
N LYS A 205 -13.58 35.35 -2.19
CA LYS A 205 -12.13 35.16 -1.99
C LYS A 205 -11.84 33.78 -1.43
N VAL A 206 -12.64 33.35 -0.44
CA VAL A 206 -12.57 32.01 0.14
C VAL A 206 -12.90 30.96 -0.92
N LYS A 207 -13.96 31.15 -1.71
CA LYS A 207 -14.31 30.21 -2.80
C LYS A 207 -13.18 30.06 -3.82
N LEU A 208 -12.58 31.16 -4.26
CA LEU A 208 -11.49 31.14 -5.23
C LEU A 208 -10.28 30.37 -4.67
N ILE A 209 -9.88 30.62 -3.42
CA ILE A 209 -8.77 29.89 -2.77
C ILE A 209 -9.05 28.39 -2.71
N TYR A 210 -10.23 27.98 -2.21
CA TYR A 210 -10.54 26.55 -2.11
C TYR A 210 -10.81 25.89 -3.47
N GLN A 211 -11.20 26.65 -4.49
CA GLN A 211 -11.24 26.11 -5.85
C GLN A 211 -9.83 25.83 -6.39
N ILE A 212 -8.86 26.75 -6.19
CA ILE A 212 -7.45 26.48 -6.56
C ILE A 212 -7.02 25.17 -5.90
N VAL A 213 -7.23 25.05 -4.59
CA VAL A 213 -6.88 23.84 -3.84
C VAL A 213 -7.55 22.62 -4.45
N LEU A 214 -8.87 22.64 -4.65
CA LEU A 214 -9.61 21.50 -5.21
C LEU A 214 -9.09 21.11 -6.59
N THR A 215 -8.80 22.09 -7.46
CA THR A 215 -8.27 21.86 -8.81
C THR A 215 -6.89 21.20 -8.77
N THR A 216 -5.99 21.68 -7.91
CA THR A 216 -4.65 21.10 -7.72
C THR A 216 -4.71 19.69 -7.12
N LEU A 217 -5.56 19.47 -6.11
CA LEU A 217 -5.71 18.15 -5.50
C LEU A 217 -6.32 17.13 -6.48
N LEU A 218 -7.28 17.55 -7.30
CA LEU A 218 -7.96 16.63 -8.23
C LEU A 218 -7.04 16.15 -9.35
N SER A 219 -6.25 17.03 -9.97
CA SER A 219 -5.30 16.61 -11.02
C SER A 219 -4.21 15.70 -10.47
N THR A 220 -3.60 16.07 -9.34
CA THR A 220 -2.59 15.23 -8.69
C THR A 220 -3.14 13.88 -8.21
N PHE A 221 -4.38 13.85 -7.71
CA PHE A 221 -5.07 12.61 -7.38
C PHE A 221 -5.20 11.71 -8.61
N ILE A 222 -5.57 12.26 -9.77
CA ILE A 222 -5.69 11.51 -11.03
C ILE A 222 -4.32 10.92 -11.44
N PHE A 223 -3.26 11.71 -11.35
CA PHE A 223 -1.89 11.27 -11.70
C PHE A 223 -1.37 10.13 -10.82
N THR A 224 -1.97 9.91 -9.65
CA THR A 224 -1.62 8.76 -8.81
C THR A 224 -2.10 7.42 -9.37
N LEU A 225 -3.04 7.38 -10.32
CA LEU A 225 -3.59 6.13 -10.91
C LEU A 225 -4.03 5.05 -9.89
N SER A 226 -4.36 5.44 -8.65
CA SER A 226 -4.69 4.49 -7.59
C SER A 226 -6.14 4.01 -7.69
N ARG A 227 -6.37 2.88 -8.36
CA ARG A 227 -7.73 2.30 -8.54
C ARG A 227 -8.48 2.15 -7.22
N GLY A 228 -7.79 1.71 -6.16
CA GLY A 228 -8.37 1.60 -4.81
C GLY A 228 -8.81 2.95 -4.25
N ALA A 229 -8.02 4.01 -4.43
CA ALA A 229 -8.38 5.35 -4.00
C ALA A 229 -9.52 5.94 -4.83
N PHE A 230 -9.55 5.71 -6.15
CA PHE A 230 -10.67 6.08 -7.02
C PHE A 230 -11.98 5.45 -6.55
N LEU A 231 -11.97 4.16 -6.20
CA LEU A 231 -13.14 3.49 -5.67
C LEU A 231 -13.55 4.08 -4.30
N ALA A 232 -12.60 4.26 -3.39
CA ALA A 232 -12.89 4.80 -2.05
C ALA A 232 -13.47 6.22 -2.12
N ILE A 233 -12.87 7.12 -2.92
CA ILE A 233 -13.38 8.49 -3.08
C ILE A 233 -14.72 8.52 -3.81
N ALA A 234 -14.95 7.65 -4.81
CA ALA A 234 -16.22 7.57 -5.50
C ALA A 234 -17.35 7.16 -4.55
N VAL A 235 -17.13 6.14 -3.71
CA VAL A 235 -18.11 5.73 -2.68
C VAL A 235 -18.37 6.86 -1.69
N VAL A 236 -17.32 7.53 -1.20
CA VAL A 236 -17.46 8.61 -0.21
C VAL A 236 -18.15 9.85 -0.79
N LEU A 237 -17.83 10.25 -2.03
CA LEU A 237 -18.51 11.36 -2.70
C LEU A 237 -19.95 11.01 -3.06
N LEU A 238 -20.24 9.76 -3.40
CA LEU A 238 -21.61 9.28 -3.59
C LEU A 238 -22.40 9.36 -2.27
N LEU A 239 -21.85 8.86 -1.17
CA LEU A 239 -22.46 9.02 0.16
C LEU A 239 -22.67 10.49 0.50
N TYR A 240 -21.69 11.34 0.21
CA TYR A 240 -21.82 12.77 0.45
C TYR A 240 -22.97 13.37 -0.38
N PHE A 241 -23.04 13.05 -1.67
CA PHE A 241 -24.10 13.47 -2.58
C PHE A 241 -25.48 13.01 -2.10
N LEU A 242 -25.63 11.77 -1.66
CA LEU A 242 -26.91 11.21 -1.20
C LEU A 242 -27.42 11.89 0.07
N VAL A 243 -26.51 12.30 0.95
CA VAL A 243 -26.83 12.87 2.27
C VAL A 243 -27.14 14.37 2.21
N VAL A 244 -26.47 15.14 1.34
CA VAL A 244 -26.67 16.59 1.29
C VAL A 244 -28.01 16.95 0.66
N ASP A 245 -28.53 18.13 1.02
CA ASP A 245 -29.76 18.65 0.43
C ASP A 245 -29.56 19.06 -1.04
N GLY A 246 -30.66 19.36 -1.75
CA GLY A 246 -30.61 19.66 -3.19
C GLY A 246 -29.61 20.78 -3.53
N GLN A 247 -29.59 21.86 -2.76
CA GLN A 247 -28.61 22.93 -2.91
C GLN A 247 -27.17 22.47 -2.64
N GLY A 248 -26.95 21.62 -1.64
CA GLY A 248 -25.67 20.96 -1.41
C GLY A 248 -25.23 20.10 -2.60
N LYS A 249 -26.12 19.28 -3.17
CA LYS A 249 -25.85 18.45 -4.36
C LYS A 249 -25.40 19.30 -5.54
N LEU A 250 -26.12 20.40 -5.81
CA LEU A 250 -25.79 21.32 -6.88
C LEU A 250 -24.38 21.90 -6.71
N LYS A 251 -24.06 22.41 -5.51
CA LYS A 251 -22.74 22.96 -5.21
C LYS A 251 -21.63 21.89 -5.30
N LEU A 252 -21.89 20.68 -4.80
CA LEU A 252 -20.94 19.57 -4.84
C LEU A 252 -20.55 19.25 -6.30
N VAL A 253 -21.56 18.99 -7.15
CA VAL A 253 -21.33 18.60 -8.55
C VAL A 253 -20.68 19.73 -9.35
N LEU A 254 -21.18 20.97 -9.24
CA LEU A 254 -20.66 22.08 -10.04
C LEU A 254 -19.21 22.41 -9.69
N ASN A 255 -18.82 22.39 -8.42
CA ASN A 255 -17.44 22.68 -8.04
C ASN A 255 -16.47 21.56 -8.46
N LEU A 256 -16.88 20.27 -8.38
CA LEU A 256 -16.09 19.16 -8.93
C LEU A 256 -15.96 19.26 -10.45
N MET A 257 -17.05 19.61 -11.13
CA MET A 257 -17.07 19.77 -12.58
C MET A 257 -16.15 20.91 -13.03
N ILE A 258 -16.14 22.05 -12.33
CA ILE A 258 -15.18 23.14 -12.60
C ILE A 258 -13.74 22.61 -12.48
N SER A 259 -13.38 21.97 -11.36
CA SER A 259 -12.02 21.45 -11.20
C SER A 259 -11.65 20.38 -12.23
N PHE A 260 -12.59 19.52 -12.65
CA PHE A 260 -12.34 18.52 -13.68
C PHE A 260 -12.13 19.18 -15.06
N LEU A 261 -13.07 20.03 -15.50
CA LEU A 261 -13.00 20.70 -16.79
C LEU A 261 -11.77 21.59 -16.93
N SER A 262 -11.43 22.33 -15.87
CA SER A 262 -10.23 23.16 -15.83
C SER A 262 -8.94 22.35 -15.99
N ASN A 263 -8.92 21.10 -15.53
CA ASN A 263 -7.74 20.24 -15.60
C ASN A 263 -7.63 19.41 -16.88
N LEU A 264 -8.59 19.44 -17.81
CA LEU A 264 -8.60 18.55 -18.98
C LEU A 264 -7.32 18.62 -19.81
N MET A 265 -6.86 19.83 -20.15
CA MET A 265 -5.63 20.01 -20.93
C MET A 265 -4.39 19.59 -20.14
N PHE A 266 -4.34 19.90 -18.85
CA PHE A 266 -3.25 19.52 -17.96
C PHE A 266 -3.13 18.01 -17.81
N ILE A 267 -4.26 17.32 -17.66
CA ILE A 267 -4.32 15.87 -17.56
C ILE A 267 -3.95 15.22 -18.90
N PHE A 268 -4.47 15.73 -20.01
CA PHE A 268 -4.14 15.25 -21.34
C PHE A 268 -2.62 15.31 -21.57
N LYS A 269 -2.01 16.48 -21.34
CA LYS A 269 -0.56 16.71 -21.45
C LYS A 269 0.26 15.69 -20.65
N TYR A 270 -0.12 15.46 -19.38
CA TYR A 270 0.59 14.52 -18.51
C TYR A 270 0.63 13.08 -19.05
N TYR A 271 -0.45 12.62 -19.69
CA TYR A 271 -0.56 11.25 -20.19
C TYR A 271 -0.13 11.07 -21.66
N THR A 272 -0.08 12.14 -22.45
CA THR A 272 0.38 12.05 -23.84
C THR A 272 1.89 12.23 -23.99
N GLU A 273 2.54 12.93 -23.06
CA GLU A 273 3.97 13.22 -23.14
C GLU A 273 4.76 12.36 -22.16
N GLY A 274 5.90 11.83 -22.64
CA GLY A 274 6.81 11.06 -21.79
C GLY A 274 7.50 11.95 -20.76
N GLN A 275 8.02 11.34 -19.67
CA GLN A 275 8.64 12.07 -18.56
C GLN A 275 9.74 13.08 -18.96
N ALA A 276 10.44 12.81 -20.07
CA ALA A 276 11.50 13.68 -20.57
C ALA A 276 10.98 15.06 -21.03
N GLU A 277 9.71 15.17 -21.40
CA GLU A 277 9.15 16.36 -22.09
C GLU A 277 8.30 17.27 -21.20
N TYR A 278 8.20 17.02 -19.89
CA TYR A 278 7.38 17.81 -18.96
C TYR A 278 7.80 19.29 -18.75
N ASN A 279 8.74 19.83 -19.53
CA ASN A 279 9.20 21.22 -19.38
C ASN A 279 8.07 22.26 -19.52
N ASN A 280 7.00 21.92 -20.24
CA ASN A 280 5.86 22.83 -20.43
C ASN A 280 4.74 22.66 -19.40
N ILE A 281 4.71 21.57 -18.62
CA ILE A 281 3.57 21.14 -17.78
C ILE A 281 3.08 22.22 -16.79
N MET A 282 3.96 23.14 -16.37
CA MET A 282 3.61 24.26 -15.50
C MET A 282 2.67 25.25 -16.19
N THR A 283 2.80 25.45 -17.50
CA THR A 283 1.95 26.33 -18.29
C THR A 283 0.52 25.82 -18.31
N GLU A 284 0.31 24.52 -18.58
CA GLU A 284 -1.02 23.91 -18.55
C GLU A 284 -1.59 23.88 -17.13
N TYR A 285 -0.76 23.71 -16.10
CA TYR A 285 -1.20 23.86 -14.72
C TYR A 285 -1.68 25.29 -14.42
N ILE A 286 -0.90 26.32 -14.75
CA ILE A 286 -1.31 27.73 -14.54
C ILE A 286 -2.60 28.03 -15.30
N LEU A 287 -2.71 27.57 -16.55
CA LEU A 287 -3.93 27.70 -17.35
C LEU A 287 -5.13 27.03 -16.67
N SER A 288 -4.96 25.83 -16.12
CA SER A 288 -6.01 25.15 -15.35
C SER A 288 -6.50 25.99 -14.17
N ILE A 289 -5.59 26.65 -13.46
CA ILE A 289 -5.92 27.52 -12.33
C ILE A 289 -6.68 28.77 -12.81
N VAL A 290 -6.22 29.42 -13.88
CA VAL A 290 -6.89 30.60 -14.45
C VAL A 290 -8.32 30.26 -14.88
N ILE A 291 -8.50 29.15 -15.61
CA ILE A 291 -9.83 28.68 -16.04
C ILE A 291 -10.70 28.40 -14.81
N ALA A 292 -10.19 27.73 -13.78
CA ALA A 292 -10.94 27.43 -12.57
C ALA A 292 -11.42 28.70 -11.86
N LEU A 293 -10.58 29.73 -11.77
CA LEU A 293 -10.91 31.02 -11.17
C LEU A 293 -12.01 31.75 -11.94
N VAL A 294 -11.92 31.76 -13.27
CA VAL A 294 -12.94 32.38 -14.15
C VAL A 294 -14.27 31.65 -13.99
N LEU A 295 -14.28 30.32 -14.14
CA LEU A 295 -15.51 29.52 -14.01
C LEU A 295 -16.14 29.63 -12.62
N THR A 296 -15.34 29.71 -11.55
CA THR A 296 -15.84 29.88 -10.18
C THR A 296 -16.44 31.26 -9.96
N SER A 297 -15.85 32.30 -10.55
CA SER A 297 -16.39 33.66 -10.51
C SER A 297 -17.73 33.74 -11.25
N ILE A 298 -17.82 33.12 -12.43
CA ILE A 298 -19.07 32.99 -13.19
C ILE A 298 -20.11 32.21 -12.37
N LEU A 299 -19.74 31.06 -11.80
CA LEU A 299 -20.63 30.27 -10.95
C LEU A 299 -21.12 31.07 -9.75
N HIS A 300 -20.27 31.89 -9.12
CA HIS A 300 -20.69 32.74 -8.00
C HIS A 300 -21.77 33.75 -8.40
N LEU A 301 -21.62 34.38 -9.57
CA LEU A 301 -22.59 35.34 -10.11
C LEU A 301 -23.90 34.62 -10.49
N LEU A 302 -23.82 33.51 -11.24
CA LEU A 302 -24.99 32.71 -11.62
C LEU A 302 -25.72 32.14 -10.41
N TYR A 303 -24.98 31.74 -9.38
CA TYR A 303 -25.57 31.22 -8.16
C TYR A 303 -26.37 32.29 -7.42
N LYS A 304 -25.80 33.49 -7.26
CA LYS A 304 -26.51 34.63 -6.63
C LYS A 304 -27.73 35.06 -7.42
N LYS A 305 -27.65 35.10 -8.76
CA LYS A 305 -28.72 35.62 -9.62
C LYS A 305 -29.83 34.61 -9.89
N PHE A 306 -29.50 33.32 -10.06
CA PHE A 306 -30.43 32.30 -10.53
C PHE A 306 -30.47 31.07 -9.63
N LEU A 307 -29.33 30.40 -9.37
CA LEU A 307 -29.33 29.04 -8.82
C LEU A 307 -29.75 28.96 -7.34
N LYS A 308 -29.55 30.03 -6.56
CA LYS A 308 -29.94 30.08 -5.13
C LYS A 308 -31.45 29.91 -4.93
N ASN A 309 -32.26 30.32 -5.91
CA ASN A 309 -33.72 30.29 -5.83
C ASN A 309 -34.33 28.96 -6.28
N ILE A 310 -33.52 28.02 -6.81
CA ILE A 310 -34.00 26.72 -7.27
C ILE A 310 -34.36 25.86 -6.04
N SER A 311 -35.57 25.30 -6.02
CA SER A 311 -36.01 24.45 -4.92
C SER A 311 -35.23 23.13 -4.87
N ASN A 312 -35.03 22.58 -3.66
CA ASN A 312 -34.38 21.28 -3.48
C ASN A 312 -35.07 20.15 -4.27
N LYS A 313 -36.40 20.22 -4.42
CA LYS A 313 -37.20 19.27 -5.21
C LYS A 313 -36.82 19.34 -6.69
N ALA A 314 -36.73 20.54 -7.26
CA ALA A 314 -36.35 20.72 -8.66
C ALA A 314 -34.92 20.21 -8.94
N VAL A 315 -33.97 20.48 -8.03
CA VAL A 315 -32.60 19.96 -8.17
C VAL A 315 -32.56 18.43 -8.16
N ASN A 316 -33.28 17.80 -7.21
CA ASN A 316 -33.34 16.34 -7.13
C ASN A 316 -33.97 15.71 -8.39
N ILE A 317 -35.04 16.31 -8.93
CA ILE A 317 -35.68 15.86 -10.17
C ILE A 317 -34.68 15.95 -11.33
N ALA A 318 -33.99 17.08 -11.48
CA ALA A 318 -33.01 17.28 -12.54
C ALA A 318 -31.88 16.24 -12.48
N PHE A 319 -31.30 15.99 -11.30
CA PHE A 319 -30.26 14.97 -11.15
C PHE A 319 -30.77 13.56 -11.41
N THR A 320 -32.00 13.24 -10.99
CA THR A 320 -32.62 11.93 -11.28
C THR A 320 -32.76 11.72 -12.79
N PHE A 321 -33.21 12.75 -13.51
CA PHE A 321 -33.32 12.71 -14.97
C PHE A 321 -31.97 12.53 -15.66
N VAL A 322 -30.93 13.25 -15.20
CA VAL A 322 -29.56 13.08 -15.71
C VAL A 322 -29.04 11.65 -15.49
N VAL A 323 -29.27 11.08 -14.31
CA VAL A 323 -28.87 9.69 -14.01
C VAL A 323 -29.63 8.69 -14.88
N LEU A 324 -30.93 8.88 -15.10
CA LEU A 324 -31.73 8.01 -15.98
C LEU A 324 -31.28 8.07 -17.44
N ILE A 325 -30.99 9.27 -17.96
CA ILE A 325 -30.42 9.44 -19.30
C ILE A 325 -29.08 8.72 -19.40
N PHE A 326 -28.19 8.94 -18.43
CA PHE A 326 -26.87 8.31 -18.43
C PHE A 326 -26.97 6.78 -18.34
N ALA A 327 -27.87 6.25 -17.49
CA ALA A 327 -28.12 4.83 -17.39
C ALA A 327 -28.68 4.26 -18.71
N GLY A 328 -29.65 4.93 -19.33
CA GLY A 328 -30.20 4.55 -20.63
C GLY A 328 -29.13 4.57 -21.73
N PHE A 329 -28.27 5.58 -21.74
CA PHE A 329 -27.16 5.70 -22.68
C PHE A 329 -26.10 4.61 -22.47
N MET A 330 -25.74 4.29 -21.23
CA MET A 330 -24.82 3.19 -20.93
C MET A 330 -25.41 1.82 -21.30
N VAL A 331 -26.69 1.58 -21.02
CA VAL A 331 -27.37 0.36 -21.48
C VAL A 331 -27.35 0.28 -23.01
N PHE A 332 -27.60 1.39 -23.71
CA PHE A 332 -27.52 1.44 -25.17
C PHE A 332 -26.12 1.09 -25.69
N ILE A 333 -25.07 1.73 -25.16
CA ILE A 333 -23.67 1.45 -25.54
C ILE A 333 -23.31 -0.02 -25.29
N LEU A 334 -23.68 -0.57 -24.13
CA LEU A 334 -23.34 -1.94 -23.75
C LEU A 334 -24.20 -2.99 -24.47
N SER A 335 -25.37 -2.62 -25.01
CA SER A 335 -26.24 -3.55 -25.76
C SER A 335 -25.91 -3.57 -27.25
N ALA A 336 -25.33 -2.49 -27.78
CA ALA A 336 -24.96 -2.40 -29.18
C ALA A 336 -23.68 -3.21 -29.46
N LYS A 337 -23.84 -4.43 -29.96
CA LYS A 337 -22.75 -5.30 -30.43
C LYS A 337 -22.77 -5.45 -31.95
N GLU A 338 -21.59 -5.63 -32.53
CA GLU A 338 -21.42 -5.99 -33.94
C GLU A 338 -20.41 -7.13 -34.06
N SER A 339 -20.52 -7.93 -35.12
CA SER A 339 -19.61 -9.04 -35.38
C SER A 339 -18.21 -8.51 -35.72
N ILE A 340 -17.18 -9.16 -35.20
CA ILE A 340 -15.79 -8.81 -35.51
C ILE A 340 -15.46 -9.35 -36.91
N GLU A 341 -14.98 -8.46 -37.79
CA GLU A 341 -14.43 -8.85 -39.09
C GLU A 341 -12.92 -9.08 -38.98
N TYR A 342 -12.49 -10.29 -39.33
CA TYR A 342 -11.09 -10.65 -39.40
C TYR A 342 -10.67 -10.67 -40.87
N LYS A 343 -10.00 -9.60 -41.31
CA LYS A 343 -9.41 -9.51 -42.64
C LYS A 343 -7.97 -10.01 -42.61
N ILE A 344 -7.68 -11.04 -43.40
CA ILE A 344 -6.35 -11.63 -43.53
C ILE A 344 -5.87 -11.34 -44.94
N GLU A 345 -4.89 -10.44 -45.08
CA GLU A 345 -4.46 -9.91 -46.37
C GLU A 345 -2.98 -10.17 -46.66
N HIS A 346 -2.70 -10.47 -47.93
CA HIS A 346 -1.39 -10.32 -48.53
C HIS A 346 -1.34 -9.00 -49.29
N LEU A 347 -0.31 -8.21 -49.01
CA LEU A 347 -0.03 -6.94 -49.68
C LEU A 347 0.62 -7.20 -51.05
N THR A 348 0.55 -6.20 -51.92
CA THR A 348 1.07 -6.31 -53.28
C THR A 348 2.58 -6.62 -53.28
N GLY A 349 2.95 -7.74 -53.90
CA GLY A 349 4.35 -8.16 -54.04
C GLY A 349 4.93 -9.01 -52.91
N GLU A 350 4.12 -9.43 -51.93
CA GLU A 350 4.53 -10.46 -50.96
C GLU A 350 4.60 -11.85 -51.60
N GLU A 351 5.35 -12.78 -50.99
CA GLU A 351 5.40 -14.19 -51.42
C GLU A 351 4.26 -15.01 -50.81
N LYS A 352 3.82 -16.05 -51.55
CA LYS A 352 2.77 -16.97 -51.09
C LYS A 352 3.16 -17.62 -49.76
N SER A 353 2.35 -17.42 -48.74
CA SER A 353 2.57 -18.00 -47.42
C SER A 353 1.27 -18.06 -46.62
N TRP A 354 1.24 -18.96 -45.63
CA TRP A 354 0.09 -19.12 -44.75
C TRP A 354 -0.01 -17.98 -43.73
N LYS A 355 -0.70 -16.91 -44.09
CA LYS A 355 -1.08 -15.85 -43.14
C LYS A 355 -2.33 -16.28 -42.39
N ASN A 356 -2.34 -16.07 -41.07
CA ASN A 356 -3.49 -16.44 -40.26
C ASN A 356 -3.75 -15.46 -39.13
N THR A 357 -4.98 -15.51 -38.63
CA THR A 357 -5.37 -14.99 -37.33
C THR A 357 -5.78 -16.16 -36.44
N THR A 358 -5.46 -16.06 -35.14
CA THR A 358 -5.77 -17.11 -34.17
C THR A 358 -6.73 -16.57 -33.11
N ILE A 359 -7.82 -17.30 -32.87
CA ILE A 359 -8.80 -17.01 -31.83
C ILE A 359 -8.74 -18.12 -30.77
N TYR A 360 -8.42 -17.75 -29.53
CA TYR A 360 -8.36 -18.70 -28.42
C TYR A 360 -9.71 -18.83 -27.69
N MET A 361 -10.12 -20.07 -27.42
CA MET A 361 -11.31 -20.39 -26.66
C MET A 361 -10.94 -21.16 -25.39
N GLU A 362 -11.18 -20.56 -24.24
CA GLU A 362 -10.97 -21.13 -22.91
C GLU A 362 -12.30 -21.67 -22.33
N ASN A 363 -12.24 -22.47 -21.26
CA ASN A 363 -13.40 -23.09 -20.59
C ASN A 363 -14.24 -23.99 -21.50
N ILE A 364 -13.56 -24.76 -22.36
CA ILE A 364 -14.18 -25.73 -23.26
C ILE A 364 -14.31 -27.07 -22.53
N ASN A 365 -15.44 -27.76 -22.72
CA ASN A 365 -15.63 -29.08 -22.11
C ASN A 365 -14.83 -30.13 -22.87
N LYS A 366 -14.23 -31.05 -22.12
CA LYS A 366 -13.45 -32.18 -22.62
C LYS A 366 -14.37 -33.24 -23.22
N SER A 367 -13.92 -33.94 -24.27
CA SER A 367 -14.64 -35.04 -24.92
C SER A 367 -16.09 -34.69 -25.30
N LYS A 368 -16.31 -33.52 -25.89
CA LYS A 368 -17.63 -33.04 -26.33
C LYS A 368 -17.61 -32.60 -27.79
N ASP A 369 -18.76 -32.73 -28.44
CA ASP A 369 -18.98 -32.28 -29.81
C ASP A 369 -19.33 -30.79 -29.83
N TYR A 370 -18.78 -30.09 -30.83
CA TYR A 370 -18.97 -28.67 -31.06
C TYR A 370 -19.17 -28.39 -32.55
N SER A 371 -19.85 -27.28 -32.86
CA SER A 371 -19.90 -26.74 -34.22
C SER A 371 -19.38 -25.31 -34.27
N LEU A 372 -18.46 -25.03 -35.20
CA LEU A 372 -17.96 -23.71 -35.55
C LEU A 372 -18.67 -23.21 -36.80
N GLU A 373 -19.44 -22.13 -36.67
CA GLU A 373 -20.13 -21.44 -37.76
C GLU A 373 -19.46 -20.09 -38.04
N PHE A 374 -19.34 -19.70 -39.30
CA PHE A 374 -18.78 -18.40 -39.72
C PHE A 374 -19.18 -18.07 -41.15
N ASP A 375 -19.12 -16.78 -41.50
CA ASP A 375 -19.26 -16.32 -42.88
C ASP A 375 -17.89 -15.92 -43.42
N VAL A 376 -17.57 -16.35 -44.64
CA VAL A 376 -16.27 -16.11 -45.27
C VAL A 376 -16.43 -15.64 -46.71
N LYS A 377 -15.55 -14.75 -47.15
CA LYS A 377 -15.36 -14.36 -48.56
C LYS A 377 -13.89 -14.12 -48.85
N SER A 378 -13.49 -14.25 -50.11
CA SER A 378 -12.13 -13.97 -50.56
C SER A 378 -12.13 -13.10 -51.82
N SER A 379 -11.11 -12.26 -51.96
CA SER A 379 -10.93 -11.43 -53.15
C SER A 379 -10.50 -12.23 -54.39
N LEU A 380 -10.03 -13.46 -54.20
CA LEU A 380 -9.53 -14.34 -55.24
C LEU A 380 -10.05 -15.76 -55.03
N GLU A 381 -10.82 -16.27 -55.98
CA GLU A 381 -11.41 -17.62 -55.93
C GLU A 381 -10.42 -18.68 -56.46
N ASN A 382 -10.03 -19.62 -55.61
CA ASN A 382 -9.09 -20.72 -55.86
C ASN A 382 -9.20 -21.79 -54.74
N PRO A 383 -8.61 -22.99 -54.90
CA PRO A 383 -8.77 -24.07 -53.92
C PRO A 383 -8.34 -23.76 -52.46
N ASN A 384 -7.56 -22.70 -52.24
CA ASN A 384 -7.07 -22.28 -50.91
C ASN A 384 -7.52 -20.85 -50.55
N SER A 385 -8.59 -20.34 -51.15
CA SER A 385 -9.14 -19.00 -50.87
C SER A 385 -9.48 -18.78 -49.40
N TYR A 386 -9.87 -19.83 -48.68
CA TYR A 386 -10.01 -19.80 -47.24
C TYR A 386 -9.52 -21.10 -46.60
N GLY A 387 -9.20 -21.03 -45.32
CA GLY A 387 -8.77 -22.18 -44.56
C GLY A 387 -9.02 -22.04 -43.07
N VAL A 388 -9.36 -23.14 -42.44
CA VAL A 388 -9.61 -23.23 -41.01
C VAL A 388 -8.85 -24.41 -40.43
N ILE A 389 -8.09 -24.16 -39.36
CA ILE A 389 -7.47 -25.20 -38.54
C ILE A 389 -7.93 -25.03 -37.10
N ILE A 390 -8.29 -26.14 -36.45
CA ILE A 390 -8.63 -26.16 -35.03
C ILE A 390 -7.59 -26.99 -34.29
N ARG A 391 -6.94 -26.38 -33.29
CA ARG A 391 -5.96 -27.04 -32.41
C ARG A 391 -6.50 -27.12 -31.00
N SER A 392 -6.36 -28.30 -30.38
CA SER A 392 -6.61 -28.52 -28.96
C SER A 392 -5.30 -28.45 -28.19
N TYR A 393 -5.24 -27.62 -27.14
CA TYR A 393 -4.09 -27.51 -26.24
C TYR A 393 -4.39 -28.16 -24.90
N ASN A 394 -3.42 -28.87 -24.32
CA ASN A 394 -3.49 -29.40 -22.96
C ASN A 394 -2.97 -28.39 -21.91
N GLU A 395 -3.02 -28.75 -20.62
CA GLU A 395 -2.58 -27.88 -19.50
C GLU A 395 -1.06 -27.58 -19.52
N LYS A 396 -0.26 -28.35 -20.25
CA LYS A 396 1.18 -28.13 -20.45
C LYS A 396 1.50 -27.26 -21.68
N GLU A 397 0.47 -26.73 -22.35
CA GLU A 397 0.56 -25.97 -23.60
C GLU A 397 1.06 -26.75 -24.83
N GLU A 398 1.04 -28.08 -24.77
CA GLU A 398 1.22 -28.93 -25.96
C GLU A 398 -0.08 -28.98 -26.76
N PHE A 399 -0.02 -29.11 -28.09
CA PHE A 399 -1.21 -29.08 -28.94
C PHE A 399 -1.31 -30.26 -29.90
N GLU A 400 -2.55 -30.61 -30.23
CA GLU A 400 -2.92 -31.53 -31.30
C GLU A 400 -3.89 -30.84 -32.28
N GLU A 401 -3.71 -31.08 -33.58
CA GLU A 401 -4.60 -30.56 -34.62
C GLU A 401 -5.80 -31.50 -34.77
N ILE A 402 -6.98 -31.02 -34.39
CA ILE A 402 -8.21 -31.84 -34.37
C ILE A 402 -9.09 -31.62 -35.60
N TYR A 403 -8.85 -30.55 -36.37
CA TYR A 403 -9.56 -30.29 -37.62
C TYR A 403 -8.73 -29.40 -38.55
N LYS A 404 -8.82 -29.64 -39.87
CA LYS A 404 -8.18 -28.85 -40.91
C LYS A 404 -8.96 -28.90 -42.23
N GLU A 405 -9.29 -27.74 -42.78
CA GLU A 405 -9.95 -27.60 -44.08
C GLU A 405 -9.40 -26.39 -44.83
N PHE A 406 -9.20 -26.52 -46.15
CA PHE A 406 -8.88 -25.44 -47.07
C PHE A 406 -9.74 -25.60 -48.32
N ASN A 407 -10.44 -24.54 -48.72
CA ASN A 407 -11.44 -24.58 -49.77
C ASN A 407 -11.53 -23.25 -50.55
N SER A 408 -12.22 -23.31 -51.69
CA SER A 408 -12.52 -22.13 -52.52
C SER A 408 -13.70 -21.34 -51.97
N VAL A 409 -13.64 -20.01 -52.09
CA VAL A 409 -14.73 -19.08 -51.82
C VAL A 409 -14.58 -17.84 -52.70
N GLY A 410 -15.70 -17.34 -53.21
CA GLY A 410 -15.75 -16.16 -54.06
C GLY A 410 -15.80 -14.83 -53.30
N ASN A 411 -16.17 -13.78 -54.03
CA ASN A 411 -16.25 -12.40 -53.53
C ASN A 411 -17.47 -12.10 -52.63
N ASP A 412 -18.46 -12.99 -52.61
CA ASP A 412 -19.64 -12.88 -51.76
C ASP A 412 -19.47 -13.71 -50.48
N PHE A 413 -20.12 -13.28 -49.39
CA PHE A 413 -20.06 -14.02 -48.13
C PHE A 413 -20.83 -15.34 -48.24
N GLU A 414 -20.12 -16.44 -48.00
CA GLU A 414 -20.68 -17.77 -47.85
C GLU A 414 -20.67 -18.20 -46.38
N HIS A 415 -21.79 -18.75 -45.92
CA HIS A 415 -21.90 -19.33 -44.58
C HIS A 415 -21.29 -20.74 -44.57
N LYS A 416 -20.43 -21.01 -43.59
CA LYS A 416 -19.77 -22.31 -43.38
C LYS A 416 -20.03 -22.81 -41.97
N LYS A 417 -20.17 -24.13 -41.84
CA LYS A 417 -20.33 -24.85 -40.59
C LYS A 417 -19.35 -26.02 -40.55
N ILE A 418 -18.57 -26.09 -39.48
CA ILE A 418 -17.58 -27.14 -39.20
C ILE A 418 -17.98 -27.86 -37.91
N GLU A 419 -18.00 -29.18 -37.92
CA GLU A 419 -18.28 -30.01 -36.73
C GLU A 419 -17.00 -30.73 -36.29
N PHE A 420 -16.73 -30.74 -34.99
CA PHE A 420 -15.52 -31.35 -34.42
C PHE A 420 -15.73 -31.77 -32.96
N THR A 421 -14.92 -32.72 -32.48
CA THR A 421 -14.96 -33.23 -31.11
C THR A 421 -13.68 -32.85 -30.36
N THR A 422 -13.82 -32.42 -29.11
CA THR A 422 -12.67 -32.07 -28.26
C THR A 422 -12.01 -33.30 -27.64
N LEU A 423 -10.72 -33.19 -27.28
CA LEU A 423 -9.97 -34.26 -26.65
C LEU A 423 -10.30 -34.37 -25.15
N ASN A 424 -9.89 -35.49 -24.53
CA ASN A 424 -10.12 -35.74 -23.11
C ASN A 424 -9.27 -34.85 -22.18
N ASP A 425 -8.21 -34.25 -22.70
CA ASP A 425 -7.28 -33.37 -22.00
C ASP A 425 -7.34 -31.91 -22.48
N THR A 426 -8.28 -31.57 -23.38
CA THR A 426 -8.46 -30.20 -23.89
C THR A 426 -8.61 -29.21 -22.73
N TYR A 427 -7.68 -28.26 -22.66
CA TYR A 427 -7.71 -27.10 -21.78
C TYR A 427 -8.21 -25.85 -22.50
N ARG A 428 -7.74 -25.64 -23.74
CA ARG A 428 -8.20 -24.54 -24.62
C ARG A 428 -8.15 -24.95 -26.08
N LEU A 429 -8.95 -24.28 -26.91
CA LEU A 429 -8.88 -24.40 -28.37
C LEU A 429 -8.21 -23.17 -28.99
N ALA A 430 -7.50 -23.36 -30.09
CA ALA A 430 -7.09 -22.30 -31.00
C ALA A 430 -7.78 -22.52 -32.34
N LEU A 431 -8.55 -21.52 -32.78
CA LEU A 431 -9.21 -21.48 -34.08
C LEU A 431 -8.35 -20.59 -35.00
N LEU A 432 -7.72 -21.18 -35.99
CA LEU A 432 -6.83 -20.51 -36.92
C LEU A 432 -7.56 -20.34 -38.26
N PHE A 433 -7.71 -19.11 -38.71
CA PHE A 433 -8.31 -18.77 -40.00
C PHE A 433 -7.21 -18.27 -40.93
N TYR A 434 -7.22 -18.67 -42.21
CA TYR A 434 -6.08 -18.48 -43.12
C TYR A 434 -6.40 -17.69 -44.38
N ASN A 435 -5.37 -17.05 -44.94
CA ASN A 435 -5.28 -16.68 -46.35
C ASN A 435 -3.88 -17.09 -46.86
N TYR A 436 -3.83 -17.71 -48.05
CA TYR A 436 -2.58 -18.22 -48.63
C TYR A 436 -2.05 -17.36 -49.79
N GLU A 437 -2.95 -16.77 -50.57
CA GLU A 437 -2.62 -16.25 -51.89
C GLU A 437 -2.14 -14.80 -51.85
N THR A 438 -1.15 -14.50 -52.66
CA THR A 438 -0.59 -13.14 -52.81
C THR A 438 -1.61 -12.22 -53.46
N ASP A 439 -1.50 -10.92 -53.20
CA ASP A 439 -2.40 -9.89 -53.76
C ASP A 439 -3.89 -10.19 -53.49
N SER A 440 -4.18 -10.89 -52.38
CA SER A 440 -5.52 -11.32 -52.02
C SER A 440 -5.83 -11.04 -50.55
N TYR A 441 -7.12 -10.99 -50.22
CA TYR A 441 -7.59 -10.97 -48.84
C TYR A 441 -8.74 -11.94 -48.65
N THR A 442 -8.83 -12.50 -47.45
CA THR A 442 -9.96 -13.33 -47.00
C THR A 442 -10.53 -12.72 -45.73
N ILE A 443 -11.84 -12.50 -45.71
CA ILE A 443 -12.56 -11.91 -44.56
C ILE A 443 -13.42 -12.98 -43.92
N TYR A 444 -13.22 -13.18 -42.62
CA TYR A 444 -14.05 -14.03 -41.77
C TYR A 444 -14.88 -13.16 -40.83
N THR A 445 -16.18 -13.42 -40.74
CA THR A 445 -17.10 -12.70 -39.84
C THR A 445 -18.16 -13.66 -39.29
N ASN A 446 -19.00 -13.19 -38.38
CA ASN A 446 -20.06 -13.98 -37.74
C ASN A 446 -19.56 -15.31 -37.15
N ILE A 447 -18.36 -15.31 -36.57
CA ILE A 447 -17.75 -16.52 -36.00
C ILE A 447 -18.44 -16.89 -34.68
N VAL A 448 -19.10 -18.05 -34.66
CA VAL A 448 -19.87 -18.59 -33.53
C VAL A 448 -19.44 -20.02 -33.24
N LEU A 449 -19.12 -20.31 -31.98
CA LEU A 449 -18.94 -21.67 -31.48
C LEU A 449 -20.22 -22.10 -30.74
N LYS A 450 -20.80 -23.23 -31.15
CA LYS A 450 -21.97 -23.84 -30.50
C LYS A 450 -21.65 -25.24 -29.98
N ASP A 451 -22.37 -25.66 -28.94
CA ASP A 451 -22.30 -27.04 -28.42
C ASP A 451 -23.19 -28.00 -29.24
N ASP A 452 -23.16 -29.27 -28.84
CA ASP A 452 -23.97 -30.38 -29.36
C ASP A 452 -25.48 -30.14 -29.33
N MET A 453 -25.95 -29.28 -28.42
CA MET A 453 -27.36 -28.87 -28.31
C MET A 453 -27.68 -27.60 -29.13
N GLY A 454 -26.72 -27.03 -29.85
CA GLY A 454 -26.87 -25.81 -30.63
C GLY A 454 -26.84 -24.52 -29.80
N ASN A 455 -26.50 -24.58 -28.51
CA ASN A 455 -26.35 -23.40 -27.68
C ASN A 455 -25.08 -22.65 -28.06
N ILE A 456 -25.16 -21.33 -28.16
CA ILE A 456 -24.00 -20.48 -28.43
C ILE A 456 -23.10 -20.45 -27.19
N ILE A 457 -21.93 -21.08 -27.31
CA ILE A 457 -20.90 -21.10 -26.27
C ILE A 457 -20.10 -19.80 -26.32
N LYS A 458 -19.73 -19.36 -27.53
CA LYS A 458 -19.05 -18.08 -27.71
C LYS A 458 -19.28 -17.51 -29.10
N LYS A 459 -19.48 -16.19 -29.16
CA LYS A 459 -19.61 -15.43 -30.41
C LYS A 459 -18.58 -14.30 -30.43
N GLN A 460 -17.89 -14.14 -31.57
CA GLN A 460 -16.88 -13.11 -31.77
C GLN A 460 -17.55 -11.78 -32.15
N ASP A 461 -18.10 -11.13 -31.14
CA ASP A 461 -18.69 -9.79 -31.25
C ASP A 461 -17.88 -8.79 -30.43
N ARG A 462 -17.84 -7.53 -30.89
CA ARG A 462 -17.33 -6.39 -30.14
C ARG A 462 -18.45 -5.40 -29.84
N PHE A 463 -18.24 -4.58 -28.81
CA PHE A 463 -19.15 -3.47 -28.53
C PHE A 463 -18.95 -2.40 -29.61
N LYS A 464 -20.00 -2.11 -30.37
CA LYS A 464 -19.97 -1.23 -31.56
C LYS A 464 -19.42 0.16 -31.28
N TYR A 465 -19.72 0.71 -30.10
CA TYR A 465 -19.37 2.09 -29.74
C TYR A 465 -18.27 2.19 -28.67
N LEU A 466 -17.67 1.07 -28.27
CA LEU A 466 -16.65 1.03 -27.22
C LEU A 466 -15.33 0.56 -27.81
N PRO A 467 -14.22 1.33 -27.69
CA PRO A 467 -12.91 0.88 -28.14
C PRO A 467 -12.52 -0.47 -27.52
N ASP A 468 -11.87 -1.34 -28.29
CA ASP A 468 -11.50 -2.69 -27.85
C ASP A 468 -10.67 -2.67 -26.56
N THR A 469 -9.83 -1.65 -26.37
CA THR A 469 -9.05 -1.45 -25.14
C THR A 469 -9.90 -1.25 -23.89
N ILE A 470 -11.08 -0.64 -24.02
CA ILE A 470 -12.03 -0.41 -22.92
C ILE A 470 -12.96 -1.61 -22.79
N ALA A 471 -13.48 -2.13 -23.91
CA ALA A 471 -14.30 -3.34 -23.95
C ALA A 471 -13.60 -4.53 -23.28
N ASN A 472 -12.34 -4.77 -23.63
CA ASN A 472 -11.52 -5.83 -23.04
C ASN A 472 -11.30 -5.62 -21.55
N ARG A 473 -11.31 -4.39 -21.02
CA ARG A 473 -11.26 -4.14 -19.58
C ARG A 473 -12.57 -4.46 -18.87
N PHE A 474 -13.72 -4.41 -19.53
CA PHE A 474 -15.01 -4.81 -18.97
C PHE A 474 -15.24 -6.32 -19.03
N THR A 475 -14.77 -6.99 -20.08
CA THR A 475 -14.88 -8.45 -20.24
C THR A 475 -13.77 -9.20 -19.51
N ASN A 476 -12.56 -8.62 -19.41
CA ASN A 476 -11.44 -9.16 -18.64
C ASN A 476 -11.36 -8.59 -17.22
N ILE A 477 -12.48 -8.23 -16.57
CA ILE A 477 -12.53 -8.11 -15.10
C ILE A 477 -12.46 -9.53 -14.47
N LYS A 478 -11.53 -10.36 -14.95
CA LYS A 478 -11.05 -11.52 -14.22
C LYS A 478 -10.10 -10.98 -13.16
N LEU A 479 -10.20 -11.52 -11.94
CA LEU A 479 -9.37 -11.20 -10.77
C LEU A 479 -7.87 -11.61 -10.95
N ASP A 480 -7.41 -11.74 -12.19
CA ASP A 480 -6.09 -12.23 -12.59
C ASP A 480 -5.05 -11.10 -12.78
N ASP A 481 -5.43 -9.84 -12.50
CA ASP A 481 -4.44 -8.76 -12.35
C ASP A 481 -3.44 -9.17 -11.26
N ASN A 482 -2.19 -9.48 -11.65
CA ASN A 482 -1.11 -10.04 -10.81
C ASN A 482 -0.94 -9.35 -9.44
N ASN A 483 -1.33 -8.07 -9.31
CA ASN A 483 -1.24 -7.32 -8.05
C ASN A 483 -2.45 -7.53 -7.11
N ALA A 484 -3.66 -7.70 -7.64
CA ALA A 484 -4.86 -7.93 -6.82
C ALA A 484 -4.88 -9.36 -6.26
N SER A 485 -4.55 -10.35 -7.11
CA SER A 485 -4.37 -11.74 -6.70
C SER A 485 -3.27 -11.88 -5.63
N SER A 486 -2.19 -11.10 -5.73
CA SER A 486 -1.14 -11.04 -4.71
C SER A 486 -1.62 -10.54 -3.36
N ARG A 487 -2.41 -9.45 -3.31
CA ARG A 487 -2.96 -8.91 -2.05
C ARG A 487 -3.91 -9.89 -1.36
N ILE A 488 -4.75 -10.59 -2.13
CA ILE A 488 -5.61 -11.66 -1.59
C ILE A 488 -4.76 -12.75 -0.93
N GLN A 489 -3.64 -13.11 -1.55
CA GLN A 489 -2.75 -14.12 -0.99
C GLN A 489 -2.10 -13.64 0.31
N PHE A 490 -1.65 -12.39 0.37
CA PHE A 490 -1.08 -11.82 1.60
C PHE A 490 -2.09 -11.81 2.74
N ILE A 491 -3.36 -11.49 2.44
CA ILE A 491 -4.44 -11.54 3.42
C ILE A 491 -4.65 -12.97 3.92
N LYS A 492 -4.71 -13.97 3.01
CA LYS A 492 -4.88 -15.38 3.38
C LYS A 492 -3.74 -15.88 4.27
N ASP A 493 -2.50 -15.59 3.91
CA ASP A 493 -1.33 -15.99 4.69
C ASP A 493 -1.26 -15.20 6.00
N GLY A 494 -1.66 -13.93 6.01
CA GLY A 494 -1.76 -13.10 7.21
C GLY A 494 -2.80 -13.61 8.21
N ILE A 495 -3.93 -14.11 7.73
CA ILE A 495 -4.94 -14.77 8.58
C ILE A 495 -4.37 -16.04 9.23
N LYS A 496 -3.48 -16.78 8.55
CA LYS A 496 -2.78 -17.92 9.18
C LYS A 496 -1.87 -17.45 10.32
N VAL A 497 -1.09 -16.38 10.10
CA VAL A 497 -0.25 -15.79 11.16
C VAL A 497 -1.10 -15.35 12.37
N PHE A 498 -2.24 -14.71 12.11
CA PHE A 498 -3.17 -14.31 13.17
C PHE A 498 -3.74 -15.50 13.94
N LYS A 499 -4.09 -16.60 13.26
CA LYS A 499 -4.62 -17.82 13.90
C LYS A 499 -3.63 -18.47 14.88
N ASP A 500 -2.34 -18.29 14.65
CA ASP A 500 -1.31 -18.81 15.55
C ASP A 500 -1.00 -17.82 16.70
N ASN A 501 -1.54 -16.59 16.65
CA ASN A 501 -1.29 -15.51 17.60
C ASN A 501 -2.58 -14.78 18.04
N ILE A 502 -3.68 -15.51 18.25
CA ILE A 502 -5.05 -14.95 18.33
C ILE A 502 -5.26 -13.95 19.46
N ILE A 503 -4.76 -14.22 20.67
CA ILE A 503 -5.18 -13.47 21.87
C ILE A 503 -4.48 -12.12 21.94
N ILE A 504 -3.15 -12.14 22.00
CA ILE A 504 -2.31 -10.97 22.27
C ILE A 504 -1.65 -10.43 20.98
N GLY A 505 -1.62 -11.22 19.90
CA GLY A 505 -0.88 -10.91 18.69
C GLY A 505 0.60 -11.31 18.79
N ALA A 506 1.31 -11.11 17.69
CA ALA A 506 2.73 -11.44 17.51
C ALA A 506 3.67 -10.25 17.79
N GLY A 507 3.16 -9.12 18.30
CA GLY A 507 3.91 -7.87 18.42
C GLY A 507 3.88 -7.02 17.16
N GLY A 508 4.19 -5.73 17.31
CA GLY A 508 4.40 -4.82 16.18
C GLY A 508 5.46 -5.38 15.21
N GLY A 509 5.20 -5.33 13.90
CA GLY A 509 6.05 -5.97 12.90
C GLY A 509 5.90 -7.50 12.83
N GLY A 510 4.89 -8.09 13.49
CA GLY A 510 4.63 -9.53 13.47
C GLY A 510 4.50 -10.10 12.05
N TRP A 511 3.82 -9.39 11.14
CA TRP A 511 3.76 -9.80 9.73
C TRP A 511 5.15 -9.87 9.10
N LYS A 512 5.89 -8.76 9.06
CA LYS A 512 7.23 -8.64 8.45
C LYS A 512 8.20 -9.74 8.90
N ASN A 513 8.08 -10.19 10.16
CA ASN A 513 8.96 -11.18 10.75
C ASN A 513 8.45 -12.63 10.58
N LEU A 514 7.14 -12.89 10.53
CA LEU A 514 6.61 -14.27 10.51
C LEU A 514 6.16 -14.76 9.14
N TYR A 515 5.74 -13.86 8.24
CA TYR A 515 4.97 -14.27 7.05
C TYR A 515 5.68 -15.30 6.16
N ARG A 516 7.02 -15.30 6.15
CA ARG A 516 7.86 -16.23 5.39
C ARG A 516 7.62 -17.69 5.76
N GLN A 517 7.17 -17.95 6.98
CA GLN A 517 6.79 -19.29 7.44
C GLN A 517 5.42 -19.75 6.94
N TYR A 518 4.62 -18.84 6.40
CA TYR A 518 3.22 -19.08 6.02
C TYR A 518 2.95 -18.88 4.53
N GLN A 519 3.95 -18.43 3.76
CA GLN A 519 3.81 -18.14 2.34
C GLN A 519 3.33 -19.36 1.58
N SER A 520 2.28 -19.19 0.79
CA SER A 520 1.83 -20.24 -0.15
C SER A 520 2.59 -20.26 -1.47
N ARG A 521 3.32 -19.18 -1.79
CA ARG A 521 4.12 -19.02 -3.00
C ARG A 521 5.24 -18.02 -2.77
N PRO A 522 6.28 -17.99 -3.62
CA PRO A 522 7.34 -17.00 -3.52
C PRO A 522 6.81 -15.56 -3.72
N TYR A 523 7.00 -14.71 -2.72
CA TYR A 523 6.81 -13.25 -2.80
C TYR A 523 7.63 -12.54 -1.72
N ASN A 524 7.80 -11.22 -1.83
CA ASN A 524 8.44 -10.42 -0.78
C ASN A 524 7.61 -9.16 -0.53
N THR A 525 7.25 -8.92 0.73
CA THR A 525 6.53 -7.72 1.16
C THR A 525 6.81 -7.46 2.63
N THR A 526 6.88 -6.19 3.03
CA THR A 526 7.00 -5.81 4.45
C THR A 526 5.64 -5.60 5.11
N GLU A 527 4.57 -5.49 4.32
CA GLU A 527 3.22 -5.14 4.79
C GLU A 527 2.17 -6.08 4.18
N VAL A 528 1.06 -6.31 4.89
CA VAL A 528 -0.04 -7.18 4.42
C VAL A 528 -0.81 -6.54 3.26
N HIS A 529 -0.74 -5.20 3.13
CA HIS A 529 -1.63 -4.41 2.29
C HIS A 529 -3.11 -4.52 2.70
N ASN A 530 -3.34 -4.74 3.99
CA ASN A 530 -4.64 -4.65 4.64
C ASN A 530 -4.42 -4.27 6.11
N PHE A 531 -4.85 -3.07 6.49
CA PHE A 531 -4.64 -2.55 7.84
C PHE A 531 -5.24 -3.45 8.91
N TYR A 532 -6.44 -3.99 8.71
CA TYR A 532 -7.13 -4.78 9.73
C TYR A 532 -6.45 -6.12 9.99
N VAL A 533 -6.00 -6.80 8.93
CA VAL A 533 -5.27 -8.06 9.08
C VAL A 533 -3.90 -7.82 9.70
N GLN A 534 -3.19 -6.77 9.29
CA GLN A 534 -1.93 -6.40 9.90
C GLN A 534 -2.08 -6.06 11.38
N TYR A 535 -3.06 -5.21 11.72
CA TYR A 535 -3.37 -4.85 13.10
C TYR A 535 -3.76 -6.08 13.93
N ALA A 536 -4.57 -6.99 13.38
CA ALA A 536 -4.94 -8.25 14.04
C ALA A 536 -3.72 -9.13 14.33
N ILE A 537 -2.78 -9.26 13.39
CA ILE A 537 -1.52 -9.99 13.61
C ILE A 537 -0.72 -9.34 14.74
N GLU A 538 -0.67 -8.01 14.79
CA GLU A 538 0.18 -7.29 15.74
C GLU A 538 -0.36 -7.28 17.16
N VAL A 539 -1.68 -7.16 17.38
CA VAL A 539 -2.27 -6.99 18.73
C VAL A 539 -3.37 -7.97 19.09
N GLY A 540 -3.65 -8.95 18.22
CA GLY A 540 -4.63 -10.00 18.47
C GLY A 540 -6.05 -9.49 18.68
N LEU A 541 -6.91 -10.34 19.24
CA LEU A 541 -8.27 -9.99 19.64
C LEU A 541 -8.29 -8.88 20.70
N LEU A 542 -7.29 -8.86 21.59
CA LEU A 542 -7.20 -7.86 22.65
C LEU A 542 -7.17 -6.43 22.09
N GLY A 543 -6.36 -6.18 21.06
CA GLY A 543 -6.30 -4.87 20.40
C GLY A 543 -7.45 -4.62 19.42
N LEU A 544 -8.00 -5.67 18.79
CA LEU A 544 -9.15 -5.53 17.89
C LEU A 544 -10.39 -4.97 18.60
N ILE A 545 -10.61 -5.29 19.88
CA ILE A 545 -11.76 -4.80 20.64
C ILE A 545 -11.77 -3.25 20.71
N PRO A 546 -10.73 -2.55 21.18
CA PRO A 546 -10.64 -1.09 21.11
C PRO A 546 -10.86 -0.51 19.71
N LEU A 547 -10.29 -1.13 18.67
CA LEU A 547 -10.46 -0.67 17.29
C LEU A 547 -11.93 -0.74 16.85
N VAL A 548 -12.61 -1.86 17.11
CA VAL A 548 -14.05 -2.03 16.80
C VAL A 548 -14.88 -0.99 17.56
N VAL A 549 -14.57 -0.73 18.83
CA VAL A 549 -15.26 0.30 19.63
C VAL A 549 -15.10 1.69 19.01
N ILE A 550 -13.90 2.03 18.50
CA ILE A 550 -13.66 3.30 17.79
C ILE A 550 -14.50 3.36 16.51
N LEU A 551 -14.46 2.31 15.68
CA LEU A 551 -15.20 2.27 14.41
C LEU A 551 -16.71 2.40 14.63
N VAL A 552 -17.27 1.70 15.63
CA VAL A 552 -18.69 1.80 15.97
C VAL A 552 -19.05 3.21 16.46
N GLN A 553 -18.23 3.83 17.30
CA GLN A 553 -18.46 5.22 17.75
C GLN A 553 -18.41 6.21 16.58
N LEU A 554 -17.46 6.06 15.66
CA LEU A 554 -17.36 6.89 14.46
C LEU A 554 -18.56 6.70 13.53
N LEU A 555 -19.05 5.47 13.36
CA LEU A 555 -20.24 5.17 12.57
C LEU A 555 -21.50 5.81 13.18
N ILE A 556 -21.71 5.65 14.48
CA ILE A 556 -22.83 6.28 15.20
C ILE A 556 -22.75 7.80 15.11
N GLY A 557 -21.55 8.36 15.30
CA GLY A 557 -21.29 9.79 15.14
C GLY A 557 -21.60 10.30 13.74
N CYS A 558 -21.20 9.55 12.71
CA CYS A 558 -21.48 9.86 11.31
C CYS A 558 -22.98 9.88 11.03
N ILE A 559 -23.73 8.85 11.45
CA ILE A 559 -25.19 8.78 11.27
C ILE A 559 -25.89 9.95 11.96
N LYS A 560 -25.46 10.30 13.18
CA LYS A 560 -26.00 11.48 13.88
C LYS A 560 -25.62 12.79 13.17
N ALA A 561 -24.41 12.90 12.64
CA ALA A 561 -23.97 14.05 11.89
C ALA A 561 -24.78 14.25 10.60
N ILE A 562 -25.17 13.16 9.93
CA ILE A 562 -26.10 13.16 8.80
C ILE A 562 -27.46 13.71 9.23
N ASN A 563 -28.07 13.11 10.26
CA ASN A 563 -29.41 13.48 10.71
C ASN A 563 -29.49 14.93 11.20
N ASN A 564 -28.45 15.40 11.89
CA ASN A 564 -28.40 16.75 12.46
C ASN A 564 -27.80 17.80 11.51
N ARG A 565 -27.46 17.43 10.26
CA ARG A 565 -26.77 18.31 9.29
C ARG A 565 -25.53 18.98 9.88
N SER A 566 -24.77 18.19 10.62
CA SER A 566 -23.65 18.63 11.44
C SER A 566 -22.48 19.13 10.60
N ASN A 567 -21.79 20.14 11.12
CA ASN A 567 -20.56 20.70 10.55
C ASN A 567 -19.39 19.70 10.49
N TYR A 568 -19.50 18.57 11.20
CA TYR A 568 -18.49 17.51 11.27
C TYR A 568 -18.63 16.45 10.16
N LEU A 569 -19.70 16.48 9.35
CA LEU A 569 -19.98 15.43 8.37
C LEU A 569 -18.79 15.16 7.42
N SER A 570 -18.16 16.20 6.86
CA SER A 570 -17.01 16.02 5.96
C SER A 570 -15.81 15.38 6.66
N ILE A 571 -15.67 15.56 7.97
CA ILE A 571 -14.59 14.96 8.75
C ILE A 571 -14.87 13.46 8.93
N TYR A 572 -16.10 13.07 9.26
CA TYR A 572 -16.50 11.66 9.28
C TYR A 572 -16.28 10.99 7.92
N LEU A 573 -16.66 11.66 6.82
CA LEU A 573 -16.46 11.15 5.47
C LEU A 573 -14.97 11.02 5.09
N ALA A 574 -14.13 11.97 5.50
CA ALA A 574 -12.68 11.89 5.29
C ALA A 574 -12.04 10.75 6.09
N VAL A 575 -12.45 10.56 7.36
CA VAL A 575 -12.01 9.43 8.20
C VAL A 575 -12.48 8.10 7.60
N LEU A 576 -13.73 8.03 7.13
CA LEU A 576 -14.28 6.86 6.44
C LEU A 576 -13.48 6.53 5.18
N LEU A 577 -13.14 7.53 4.35
CA LEU A 577 -12.30 7.35 3.17
C LEU A 577 -10.97 6.68 3.50
N MET A 578 -10.30 7.14 4.56
CA MET A 578 -9.02 6.60 5.00
C MET A 578 -9.15 5.14 5.47
N PHE A 579 -10.17 4.82 6.28
CA PHE A 579 -10.42 3.44 6.72
C PHE A 579 -10.82 2.50 5.57
N MET A 580 -11.65 2.98 4.62
CA MET A 580 -12.02 2.21 3.43
C MET A 580 -10.80 1.88 2.58
N HIS A 581 -9.98 2.90 2.26
CA HIS A 581 -8.78 2.69 1.45
C HIS A 581 -7.75 1.78 2.13
N SER A 582 -7.63 1.87 3.46
CA SER A 582 -6.74 1.03 4.26
C SER A 582 -7.19 -0.43 4.38
N SER A 583 -8.38 -0.77 3.88
CA SER A 583 -8.83 -2.16 3.71
C SER A 583 -8.12 -2.85 2.53
N ILE A 584 -7.55 -2.08 1.61
CA ILE A 584 -6.99 -2.56 0.34
C ILE A 584 -5.49 -2.24 0.24
N ASP A 585 -4.96 -1.39 1.14
CA ASP A 585 -3.56 -0.97 1.13
C ASP A 585 -3.03 -0.63 2.55
N PHE A 586 -1.71 -0.47 2.69
CA PHE A 586 -1.01 -0.30 3.98
C PHE A 586 -0.75 1.17 4.37
N ASN A 587 -1.59 2.11 3.93
CA ASN A 587 -1.27 3.55 4.06
C ASN A 587 -1.08 4.00 5.53
N LEU A 588 -1.69 3.31 6.49
CA LEU A 588 -1.55 3.58 7.92
C LEU A 588 -0.24 3.07 8.55
N SER A 589 0.58 2.32 7.81
CA SER A 589 1.97 2.04 8.21
C SER A 589 2.87 3.27 8.07
N LEU A 590 2.44 4.31 7.33
CA LEU A 590 3.13 5.60 7.28
C LEU A 590 2.63 6.49 8.44
N VAL A 591 3.52 6.74 9.40
CA VAL A 591 3.21 7.46 10.64
C VAL A 591 2.61 8.85 10.38
N ALA A 592 3.02 9.55 9.32
CA ALA A 592 2.46 10.85 8.96
C ALA A 592 0.97 10.78 8.58
N VAL A 593 0.57 9.73 7.86
CA VAL A 593 -0.81 9.51 7.43
C VAL A 593 -1.69 9.18 8.64
N ALA A 594 -1.17 8.35 9.54
CA ALA A 594 -1.84 8.04 10.79
C ALA A 594 -1.98 9.29 11.68
N TYR A 595 -0.99 10.19 11.74
CA TYR A 595 -1.16 11.47 12.45
C TYR A 595 -2.30 12.33 11.87
N ILE A 596 -2.50 12.36 10.55
CA ILE A 596 -3.66 13.04 9.94
C ILE A 596 -4.96 12.38 10.43
N LEU A 597 -5.05 11.05 10.37
CA LEU A 597 -6.22 10.29 10.83
C LEU A 597 -6.54 10.58 12.31
N TRP A 598 -5.55 10.46 13.19
CA TRP A 598 -5.73 10.66 14.64
C TRP A 598 -6.02 12.12 14.99
N LEU A 599 -5.49 13.08 14.23
CA LEU A 599 -5.86 14.49 14.37
C LEU A 599 -7.34 14.71 14.02
N LEU A 600 -7.83 14.13 12.92
CA LEU A 600 -9.24 14.20 12.52
C LEU A 600 -10.16 13.52 13.55
N ILE A 601 -9.81 12.32 14.02
CA ILE A 601 -10.56 11.62 15.08
C ILE A 601 -10.55 12.44 16.38
N GLY A 602 -9.45 13.13 16.68
CA GLY A 602 -9.35 14.05 17.82
C GLY A 602 -10.33 15.22 17.71
N ILE A 603 -10.45 15.82 16.52
CA ILE A 603 -11.46 16.84 16.25
C ILE A 603 -12.88 16.27 16.42
N LEU A 604 -13.15 15.07 15.91
CA LEU A 604 -14.46 14.42 16.04
C LEU A 604 -14.86 14.15 17.49
N ASN A 605 -13.89 13.92 18.39
CA ASN A 605 -14.17 13.72 19.82
C ASN A 605 -14.91 14.90 20.49
N THR A 606 -14.94 16.07 19.84
CA THR A 606 -15.64 17.28 20.32
C THR A 606 -17.07 17.39 19.83
N ASP A 607 -17.51 16.47 18.95
CA ASP A 607 -18.88 16.40 18.48
C ASP A 607 -19.79 15.92 19.62
N SER A 608 -20.78 16.75 19.97
CA SER A 608 -21.82 16.43 20.96
C SER A 608 -22.59 15.13 20.67
N SER A 609 -22.50 14.63 19.43
CA SER A 609 -23.08 13.36 19.01
C SER A 609 -22.46 12.13 19.70
N LEU A 610 -21.23 12.27 20.23
CA LEU A 610 -20.49 11.21 20.93
C LEU A 610 -20.80 11.19 22.44
N LYS A 611 -20.85 10.00 23.04
CA LYS A 611 -21.17 9.83 24.47
C LYS A 611 -20.01 10.28 25.35
N GLN A 612 -20.29 11.19 26.28
CA GLN A 612 -19.34 11.64 27.31
C GLN A 612 -19.29 10.69 28.51
N ILE A 613 -18.15 10.65 29.18
CA ILE A 613 -17.92 9.97 30.47
C ILE A 613 -17.59 11.04 31.52
N ILE A 614 -18.00 10.81 32.76
CA ILE A 614 -17.53 11.59 33.92
C ILE A 614 -16.57 10.69 34.72
N PRO A 615 -15.24 10.82 34.56
CA PRO A 615 -14.28 10.05 35.36
C PRO A 615 -14.24 10.55 36.80
N LYS A 616 -14.11 9.63 37.76
CA LYS A 616 -14.08 9.96 39.20
C LYS A 616 -12.73 10.52 39.72
N CYS A 617 -11.63 10.43 38.98
CA CYS A 617 -10.29 10.81 39.48
C CYS A 617 -9.44 11.58 38.44
N GLU A 618 -9.53 12.91 38.43
CA GLU A 618 -8.98 13.73 37.33
C GLU A 618 -7.46 14.01 37.44
N LYS A 619 -6.89 14.21 38.64
CA LYS A 619 -5.48 14.62 38.80
C LYS A 619 -4.46 13.51 38.58
N TRP A 620 -4.73 12.28 39.06
CA TRP A 620 -3.80 11.15 38.90
C TRP A 620 -3.67 10.70 37.45
N ASN A 621 -4.77 10.74 36.68
CA ASN A 621 -4.74 10.50 35.23
C ASN A 621 -3.81 11.48 34.51
N HIS A 622 -3.83 12.75 34.91
CA HIS A 622 -2.95 13.76 34.35
C HIS A 622 -1.48 13.46 34.62
N ILE A 623 -1.13 13.11 35.87
CA ILE A 623 0.24 12.76 36.26
C ILE A 623 0.69 11.50 35.51
N ALA A 624 -0.15 10.47 35.43
CA ALA A 624 0.15 9.23 34.71
C ALA A 624 0.44 9.50 33.22
N LEU A 625 -0.36 10.33 32.56
CA LEU A 625 -0.15 10.71 31.16
C LEU A 625 1.10 11.58 30.97
N ALA A 626 1.44 12.44 31.93
CA ALA A 626 2.67 13.22 31.88
C ALA A 626 3.92 12.32 32.04
N VAL A 627 3.87 11.36 32.97
CA VAL A 627 4.93 10.36 33.14
C VAL A 627 5.06 9.50 31.88
N LEU A 628 3.95 9.02 31.32
CA LEU A 628 3.95 8.29 30.05
C LEU A 628 4.58 9.13 28.93
N SER A 629 4.18 10.39 28.78
CA SER A 629 4.75 11.29 27.76
C SER A 629 6.25 11.49 27.93
N LEU A 630 6.72 11.63 29.17
CA LEU A 630 8.15 11.74 29.47
C LEU A 630 8.89 10.46 29.15
N LEU A 631 8.35 9.29 29.50
CA LEU A 631 8.94 7.99 29.15
C LEU A 631 9.05 7.81 27.64
N ILE A 632 7.99 8.07 26.89
CA ILE A 632 7.99 7.99 25.43
C ILE A 632 9.03 8.94 24.84
N PHE A 633 9.10 10.19 25.34
CA PHE A 633 10.10 11.16 24.92
C PHE A 633 11.54 10.68 25.18
N THR A 634 11.81 10.13 26.36
CA THR A 634 13.14 9.63 26.72
C THR A 634 13.52 8.43 25.85
N PHE A 635 12.62 7.47 25.67
CA PHE A 635 12.89 6.31 24.82
C PHE A 635 13.10 6.74 23.37
N SER A 636 12.18 7.49 22.76
CA SER A 636 12.35 7.90 21.35
C SER A 636 13.62 8.75 21.16
N SER A 637 13.96 9.66 22.09
CA SER A 637 15.16 10.51 21.98
C SER A 637 16.46 9.73 22.13
N THR A 638 16.51 8.73 23.02
CA THR A 638 17.69 7.85 23.10
C THR A 638 17.89 7.02 21.84
N ARG A 639 16.80 6.60 21.16
CA ARG A 639 16.90 5.90 19.86
C ARG A 639 17.34 6.83 18.74
N VAL A 640 16.88 8.08 18.72
CA VAL A 640 17.40 9.10 17.78
C VAL A 640 18.91 9.26 17.96
N TYR A 641 19.37 9.37 19.22
CA TYR A 641 20.79 9.44 19.52
C TYR A 641 21.54 8.18 19.03
N ALA A 642 21.01 6.98 19.32
CA ALA A 642 21.57 5.70 18.87
C ALA A 642 21.67 5.58 17.34
N ILE A 643 20.65 6.04 16.61
CA ILE A 643 20.63 6.06 15.14
C ILE A 643 21.78 6.91 14.59
N ASN A 644 22.00 8.10 15.16
CA ASN A 644 23.04 9.00 14.69
C ASN A 644 24.44 8.43 14.95
N ILE A 645 24.71 7.95 16.17
CA ILE A 645 26.02 7.38 16.52
C ILE A 645 26.28 6.04 15.83
N GLY A 646 25.25 5.20 15.59
CA GLY A 646 25.41 3.96 14.82
C GLY A 646 25.73 4.24 13.34
N LYS A 647 25.11 5.27 12.74
CA LYS A 647 25.47 5.73 11.40
C LYS A 647 26.90 6.27 11.33
N GLU A 648 27.35 6.96 12.37
CA GLU A 648 28.74 7.44 12.48
C GLU A 648 29.71 6.25 12.62
N ALA A 649 29.41 5.29 13.50
CA ALA A 649 30.22 4.09 13.72
C ALA A 649 30.46 3.31 12.42
N SER A 650 29.40 3.10 11.63
CA SER A 650 29.46 2.44 10.33
C SER A 650 30.33 3.20 9.31
N LYS A 651 30.29 4.54 9.30
CA LYS A 651 31.09 5.36 8.37
C LYS A 651 32.58 5.36 8.67
N ILE A 652 32.96 5.29 9.94
CA ILE A 652 34.38 5.39 10.37
C ILE A 652 35.05 4.05 10.55
N ILE A 653 34.33 2.93 10.42
CA ILE A 653 34.84 1.57 10.68
C ILE A 653 36.18 1.27 9.97
N ASN A 654 36.34 1.73 8.73
CA ASN A 654 37.54 1.53 7.93
C ASN A 654 38.66 2.55 8.23
N LYS A 655 38.35 3.63 8.94
CA LYS A 655 39.29 4.71 9.27
C LYS A 655 39.84 4.58 10.69
N ASP A 656 38.96 4.29 11.64
CA ASP A 656 39.26 4.16 13.05
C ASP A 656 38.33 3.10 13.68
N ILE A 657 38.84 1.87 13.74
CA ILE A 657 38.10 0.72 14.26
C ILE A 657 37.84 0.85 15.76
N ASN A 658 38.79 1.41 16.54
CA ASN A 658 38.64 1.53 17.99
C ASN A 658 37.56 2.55 18.32
N ARG A 659 37.53 3.69 17.61
CA ARG A 659 36.45 4.64 17.76
C ARG A 659 35.11 4.08 17.29
N SER A 660 35.08 3.28 16.22
CA SER A 660 33.87 2.60 15.75
C SER A 660 33.28 1.67 16.82
N ILE A 661 34.13 0.89 17.51
CA ILE A 661 33.76 0.03 18.63
C ILE A 661 33.07 0.83 19.75
N GLU A 662 33.68 1.91 20.22
CA GLU A 662 33.10 2.76 21.27
C GLU A 662 31.72 3.34 20.88
N LEU A 663 31.56 3.71 19.61
CA LEU A 663 30.29 4.25 19.11
C LEU A 663 29.21 3.17 19.02
N TYR A 664 29.55 1.96 18.58
CA TYR A 664 28.62 0.83 18.57
C TYR A 664 28.22 0.40 19.98
N GLU A 665 29.13 0.37 20.95
CA GLU A 665 28.79 0.07 22.36
C GLU A 665 27.77 1.08 22.91
N LYS A 666 27.96 2.37 22.61
CA LYS A 666 26.99 3.42 22.94
C LYS A 666 25.67 3.21 22.19
N ALA A 667 25.69 2.89 20.90
CA ALA A 667 24.48 2.63 20.11
C ALA A 667 23.66 1.47 20.72
N ILE A 668 24.33 0.36 21.05
CA ILE A 668 23.72 -0.81 21.69
C ILE A 668 23.15 -0.45 23.06
N LYS A 669 23.82 0.39 23.85
CA LYS A 669 23.32 0.84 25.16
C LYS A 669 22.01 1.64 25.04
N TYR A 670 21.92 2.55 24.06
CA TYR A 670 20.78 3.46 23.90
C TYR A 670 19.64 2.88 23.04
N ASP A 671 19.88 1.79 22.31
CA ASP A 671 18.89 1.09 21.48
C ASP A 671 19.11 -0.44 21.56
N LYS A 672 18.86 -0.97 22.76
CA LYS A 672 19.19 -2.34 23.18
C LYS A 672 18.67 -3.43 22.24
N TYR A 673 17.51 -3.26 21.63
CA TYR A 673 16.87 -4.29 20.81
C TYR A 673 17.33 -4.30 19.35
N ASN A 674 18.15 -3.35 18.93
CA ASN A 674 18.51 -3.23 17.52
C ASN A 674 19.64 -4.18 17.11
N GLY A 675 19.28 -5.23 16.37
CA GLY A 675 20.21 -6.24 15.88
C GLY A 675 21.24 -5.71 14.90
N ALA A 676 20.96 -4.61 14.17
CA ALA A 676 21.92 -4.03 13.22
C ALA A 676 23.25 -3.65 13.90
N TYR A 677 23.18 -2.90 15.00
CA TYR A 677 24.38 -2.48 15.73
C TYR A 677 25.14 -3.66 16.33
N ARG A 678 24.41 -4.66 16.81
CA ARG A 678 24.98 -5.86 17.43
C ARG A 678 25.70 -6.73 16.42
N ILE A 679 25.12 -6.91 15.24
CA ILE A 679 25.72 -7.68 14.15
C ILE A 679 26.94 -6.95 13.61
N ASP A 680 26.86 -5.65 13.34
CA ASP A 680 28.02 -4.90 12.84
C ASP A 680 29.16 -4.89 13.89
N TYR A 681 28.83 -4.79 15.18
CA TYR A 681 29.80 -4.93 16.27
C TYR A 681 30.39 -6.35 16.36
N ALA A 682 29.57 -7.39 16.22
CA ALA A 682 30.03 -8.78 16.21
C ALA A 682 30.98 -9.07 15.04
N GLN A 683 30.73 -8.49 13.86
CA GLN A 683 31.64 -8.59 12.72
C GLN A 683 33.01 -7.95 13.01
N ILE A 684 33.04 -6.81 13.72
CA ILE A 684 34.29 -6.19 14.18
C ILE A 684 35.00 -7.08 15.20
N MET A 685 34.26 -7.63 16.18
CA MET A 685 34.83 -8.52 17.20
C MET A 685 35.38 -9.81 16.59
N SER A 686 34.72 -10.39 15.59
CA SER A 686 35.24 -11.55 14.85
C SER A 686 36.56 -11.23 14.15
N LYS A 687 36.68 -10.03 13.55
CA LYS A 687 37.95 -9.61 12.93
C LYS A 687 39.07 -9.47 13.97
N LYS A 688 38.77 -8.90 15.14
CA LYS A 688 39.74 -8.80 16.24
C LYS A 688 40.11 -10.15 16.83
N LEU A 689 39.16 -11.08 16.90
CA LEU A 689 39.43 -12.46 17.27
C LEU A 689 40.42 -13.09 16.30
N ASP A 690 40.28 -12.84 15.00
CA ASP A 690 41.21 -13.35 13.99
C ASP A 690 42.63 -12.77 14.12
N GLU A 691 42.75 -11.47 14.42
CA GLU A 691 44.02 -10.74 14.55
C GLU A 691 44.73 -11.02 15.88
N GLU A 692 44.01 -10.95 17.00
CA GLU A 692 44.59 -10.97 18.35
C GLU A 692 44.50 -12.35 19.03
N LYS A 693 43.64 -13.26 18.53
CA LYS A 693 43.36 -14.60 19.09
C LYS A 693 42.96 -14.59 20.58
N ASP A 694 42.43 -13.47 21.09
CA ASP A 694 41.96 -13.34 22.47
C ASP A 694 40.52 -13.85 22.64
N LYS A 695 40.32 -14.74 23.62
CA LYS A 695 39.03 -15.32 24.02
C LYS A 695 37.98 -14.26 24.38
N LYS A 696 38.39 -13.07 24.81
CA LYS A 696 37.46 -11.96 25.08
C LYS A 696 36.62 -11.61 23.86
N TYR A 697 37.21 -11.55 22.67
CA TYR A 697 36.49 -11.21 21.45
C TYR A 697 35.54 -12.33 21.03
N TYR A 698 35.94 -13.59 21.20
CA TYR A 698 35.06 -14.75 21.01
C TYR A 698 33.80 -14.66 21.88
N ASN A 699 33.97 -14.40 23.18
CA ASN A 699 32.83 -14.27 24.11
C ASN A 699 31.89 -13.14 23.67
N GLU A 700 32.45 -12.05 23.15
CA GLU A 700 31.66 -10.91 22.70
C GLU A 700 30.88 -11.20 21.42
N VAL A 701 31.48 -11.89 20.44
CA VAL A 701 30.77 -12.36 19.23
C VAL A 701 29.57 -13.23 19.63
N MET A 702 29.80 -14.24 20.47
CA MET A 702 28.74 -15.17 20.88
C MET A 702 27.66 -14.49 21.71
N ASN A 703 28.03 -13.56 22.59
CA ASN A 703 27.07 -12.73 23.34
C ASN A 703 26.18 -11.92 22.39
N GLN A 704 26.75 -11.26 21.37
CA GLN A 704 25.96 -10.49 20.42
C GLN A 704 25.06 -11.37 19.54
N ILE A 705 25.54 -12.53 19.09
CA ILE A 705 24.71 -13.51 18.38
C ILE A 705 23.52 -13.94 19.24
N GLY A 706 23.77 -14.29 20.51
CA GLY A 706 22.71 -14.66 21.46
C GLY A 706 21.68 -13.54 21.63
N LYS A 707 22.13 -12.27 21.68
CA LYS A 707 21.21 -11.12 21.78
C LYS A 707 20.43 -10.83 20.51
N VAL A 708 21.01 -11.04 19.33
CA VAL A 708 20.28 -10.83 18.07
C VAL A 708 19.25 -11.94 17.88
N THR A 709 19.60 -13.19 18.18
CA THR A 709 18.66 -14.32 18.13
C THR A 709 17.56 -14.23 19.19
N GLU A 710 17.82 -13.61 20.34
CA GLU A 710 16.79 -13.30 21.36
C GLU A 710 15.83 -12.19 20.89
N TYR A 711 16.34 -11.07 20.34
CA TYR A 711 15.51 -9.89 20.06
C TYR A 711 14.89 -9.86 18.66
N GLU A 712 15.54 -10.44 17.65
CA GLU A 712 15.10 -10.44 16.25
C GLU A 712 15.28 -11.84 15.58
N PRO A 713 14.75 -12.93 16.18
CA PRO A 713 15.00 -14.32 15.74
C PRO A 713 14.64 -14.61 14.27
N TYR A 714 13.64 -13.91 13.73
CA TYR A 714 13.14 -14.13 12.39
C TYR A 714 13.66 -13.13 11.35
N ASN A 715 14.66 -12.30 11.71
CA ASN A 715 15.21 -11.33 10.78
C ASN A 715 16.13 -12.00 9.76
N ALA A 716 15.59 -12.20 8.57
CA ALA A 716 16.29 -12.90 7.50
C ALA A 716 17.55 -12.19 6.98
N VAL A 717 17.71 -10.89 7.23
CA VAL A 717 18.91 -10.14 6.82
C VAL A 717 20.12 -10.53 7.69
N TYR A 718 19.87 -10.90 8.95
CA TYR A 718 20.94 -11.22 9.91
C TYR A 718 21.30 -12.69 9.91
N THR A 719 20.42 -13.59 9.46
CA THR A 719 20.67 -15.04 9.51
C THR A 719 21.96 -15.45 8.77
N PRO A 720 22.21 -15.03 7.51
CA PRO A 720 23.47 -15.36 6.83
C PRO A 720 24.71 -14.83 7.57
N LYS A 721 24.62 -13.62 8.14
CA LYS A 721 25.71 -13.02 8.91
C LYS A 721 25.99 -13.80 10.20
N ILE A 722 24.95 -14.24 10.90
CA ILE A 722 25.07 -15.04 12.12
C ILE A 722 25.70 -16.40 11.80
N ILE A 723 25.25 -17.06 10.73
CA ILE A 723 25.83 -18.34 10.27
C ILE A 723 27.32 -18.17 9.99
N ASN A 724 27.72 -17.13 9.26
CA ASN A 724 29.14 -16.88 8.97
C ASN A 724 29.96 -16.60 10.23
N LEU A 725 29.41 -15.87 11.21
CA LEU A 725 30.08 -15.63 12.49
C LEU A 725 30.18 -16.90 13.35
N MET A 726 29.17 -17.79 13.30
CA MET A 726 29.22 -19.10 13.96
C MET A 726 30.33 -19.95 13.35
N LEU A 727 30.42 -20.00 12.01
CA LEU A 727 31.48 -20.72 11.30
C LEU A 727 32.87 -20.19 11.66
N SER A 728 33.07 -18.86 11.69
CA SER A 728 34.37 -18.28 12.08
C SER A 728 34.76 -18.57 13.53
N CYS A 729 33.77 -18.80 14.40
CA CYS A 729 33.96 -19.16 15.80
C CYS A 729 34.02 -20.69 16.03
N GLY A 730 33.97 -21.52 14.99
CA GLY A 730 34.03 -22.99 15.08
C GLY A 730 32.71 -23.68 15.44
N HIS A 731 31.58 -22.96 15.45
CA HIS A 731 30.24 -23.51 15.73
C HIS A 731 29.60 -24.09 14.46
N ILE A 732 30.25 -25.09 13.87
CA ILE A 732 29.88 -25.65 12.56
C ILE A 732 28.48 -26.30 12.60
N ASP A 733 28.22 -27.16 13.59
CA ASP A 733 26.96 -27.89 13.71
C ASP A 733 25.76 -26.94 13.90
N GLU A 734 25.93 -25.89 14.70
CA GLU A 734 24.89 -24.87 14.93
C GLU A 734 24.61 -24.06 13.64
N ALA A 735 25.66 -23.70 12.89
CA ALA A 735 25.54 -22.98 11.63
C ALA A 735 24.77 -23.81 10.57
N VAL A 736 25.11 -25.09 10.43
CA VAL A 736 24.43 -26.02 9.51
C VAL A 736 22.99 -26.25 9.95
N SER A 737 22.76 -26.47 11.24
CA SER A 737 21.42 -26.64 11.82
C SER A 737 20.53 -25.42 11.55
N MET A 738 21.06 -24.21 11.73
CA MET A 738 20.32 -22.97 11.44
C MET A 738 19.93 -22.87 9.96
N ALA A 739 20.82 -23.21 9.03
CA ALA A 739 20.52 -23.21 7.60
C ALA A 739 19.43 -24.26 7.25
N ASN A 740 19.49 -25.45 7.84
CA ASN A 740 18.50 -26.51 7.67
C ASN A 740 17.11 -26.08 8.15
N ILE A 741 17.04 -25.48 9.35
CA ILE A 741 15.78 -24.97 9.90
C ILE A 741 15.17 -23.92 8.97
N LYS A 742 15.97 -23.03 8.38
CA LYS A 742 15.46 -22.01 7.45
C LYS A 742 14.84 -22.58 6.18
N VAL A 743 15.47 -23.56 5.54
CA VAL A 743 14.88 -24.24 4.37
C VAL A 743 13.56 -24.92 4.74
N SER A 744 13.52 -25.61 5.89
CA SER A 744 12.30 -26.33 6.32
C SER A 744 11.14 -25.40 6.70
N LYS A 745 11.43 -24.26 7.37
CA LYS A 745 10.42 -23.35 7.90
C LYS A 745 10.00 -22.28 6.91
N GLU A 746 10.87 -21.89 6.00
CA GLU A 746 10.65 -20.80 5.05
C GLU A 746 10.92 -21.26 3.60
N PRO A 747 10.33 -22.38 3.13
CA PRO A 747 10.72 -23.05 1.89
C PRO A 747 10.47 -22.25 0.60
N MET A 748 9.75 -21.13 0.68
CA MET A 748 9.44 -20.27 -0.47
C MET A 748 10.57 -19.28 -0.81
N LEU A 749 11.66 -19.26 -0.04
CA LEU A 749 12.80 -18.37 -0.25
C LEU A 749 13.99 -19.11 -0.86
N SER A 750 14.38 -18.73 -2.07
CA SER A 750 15.60 -19.21 -2.72
C SER A 750 16.84 -18.98 -1.88
N GLU A 751 16.90 -17.86 -1.14
CA GLU A 751 18.03 -17.49 -0.28
C GLU A 751 18.38 -18.57 0.77
N TRP A 752 17.39 -19.32 1.25
CA TRP A 752 17.66 -20.37 2.24
C TRP A 752 18.26 -21.63 1.63
N TYR A 753 17.88 -21.97 0.40
CA TYR A 753 18.55 -23.03 -0.35
C TYR A 753 19.98 -22.62 -0.68
N ASN A 754 20.17 -21.38 -1.16
CA ASN A 754 21.49 -20.81 -1.41
C ASN A 754 22.37 -20.90 -0.16
N GLN A 755 21.86 -20.47 1.00
CA GLN A 755 22.62 -20.49 2.25
C GLN A 755 22.92 -21.92 2.74
N LYS A 756 21.96 -22.86 2.63
CA LYS A 756 22.21 -24.27 3.00
C LYS A 756 23.25 -24.91 2.09
N ILE A 757 23.20 -24.65 0.79
CA ILE A 757 24.22 -25.10 -0.17
C ILE A 757 25.57 -24.47 0.17
N GLU A 758 25.62 -23.15 0.37
CA GLU A 758 26.86 -22.42 0.63
C GLU A 758 27.60 -22.97 1.85
N VAL A 759 26.91 -23.06 2.98
CA VAL A 759 27.51 -23.50 4.24
C VAL A 759 28.08 -24.90 4.11
N ASN A 760 27.29 -25.84 3.60
CA ASN A 760 27.72 -27.23 3.48
C ASN A 760 28.82 -27.40 2.42
N TYR A 761 28.74 -26.68 1.29
CA TYR A 761 29.75 -26.72 0.25
C TYR A 761 31.10 -26.20 0.74
N GLN A 762 31.13 -25.06 1.45
CA GLN A 762 32.39 -24.49 1.97
C GLN A 762 33.04 -25.39 3.03
N ILE A 763 32.24 -26.00 3.91
CA ILE A 763 32.75 -26.97 4.89
C ILE A 763 33.32 -28.20 4.19
N ALA A 764 32.58 -28.78 3.25
CA ALA A 764 33.04 -29.95 2.48
C ALA A 764 34.35 -29.64 1.73
N LYS A 765 34.41 -28.49 1.05
CA LYS A 765 35.59 -28.02 0.34
C LYS A 765 36.80 -27.90 1.27
N TYR A 766 36.63 -27.24 2.42
CA TYR A 766 37.69 -27.10 3.41
C TYR A 766 38.19 -28.47 3.91
N LEU A 767 37.30 -29.42 4.20
CA LEU A 767 37.67 -30.76 4.64
C LEU A 767 38.43 -31.54 3.55
N ILE A 768 38.00 -31.45 2.30
CA ILE A 768 38.68 -32.08 1.16
C ILE A 768 40.07 -31.47 0.94
N GLU A 769 40.21 -30.14 1.02
CA GLU A 769 41.49 -29.44 0.89
C GLU A 769 42.48 -29.77 2.02
N ASN A 770 42.00 -30.34 3.13
CA ASN A 770 42.80 -30.78 4.28
C ASN A 770 42.85 -32.32 4.41
N ASP A 771 42.62 -33.06 3.32
CA ASP A 771 42.68 -34.53 3.25
C ASP A 771 41.70 -35.27 4.19
N GLN A 772 40.61 -34.62 4.63
CA GLN A 772 39.57 -35.20 5.48
C GLN A 772 38.31 -35.57 4.67
N VAL A 773 38.48 -36.38 3.62
CA VAL A 773 37.42 -36.71 2.66
C VAL A 773 36.21 -37.38 3.32
N ASP A 774 36.40 -38.33 4.24
CA ASP A 774 35.29 -39.04 4.91
C ASP A 774 34.40 -38.07 5.72
N ASN A 775 35.02 -37.11 6.40
CA ASN A 775 34.29 -36.09 7.17
C ASN A 775 33.48 -35.15 6.26
N SER A 776 33.88 -35.00 4.99
CA SER A 776 33.19 -34.13 4.02
C SER A 776 31.86 -34.74 3.52
N ILE A 777 31.73 -36.07 3.54
CA ILE A 777 30.59 -36.81 2.96
C ILE A 777 29.25 -36.34 3.53
N THR A 778 29.18 -36.10 4.85
CA THR A 778 27.96 -35.62 5.51
C THR A 778 27.50 -34.28 4.93
N TYR A 779 28.44 -33.37 4.67
CA TYR A 779 28.13 -32.04 4.15
C TYR A 779 27.78 -32.09 2.65
N LEU A 780 28.47 -32.94 1.86
CA LEU A 780 28.09 -33.19 0.47
C LEU A 780 26.66 -33.75 0.37
N LYS A 781 26.30 -34.71 1.22
CA LYS A 781 24.93 -35.24 1.30
C LYS A 781 23.90 -34.14 1.59
N ASN A 782 24.20 -33.21 2.51
CA ASN A 782 23.32 -32.08 2.79
C ASN A 782 23.13 -31.15 1.58
N VAL A 783 24.16 -30.94 0.74
CA VAL A 783 24.02 -30.16 -0.51
C VAL A 783 23.02 -30.84 -1.46
N LEU A 784 23.12 -32.16 -1.63
CA LEU A 784 22.23 -32.94 -2.50
C LEU A 784 20.81 -33.03 -1.94
N GLU A 785 20.67 -33.20 -0.62
CA GLU A 785 19.38 -33.13 0.05
C GLU A 785 18.70 -31.77 -0.19
N THR A 786 19.48 -30.68 -0.24
CA THR A 786 18.95 -29.34 -0.55
C THR A 786 18.37 -29.26 -1.96
N LYS A 787 19.03 -29.90 -2.94
CA LYS A 787 18.51 -30.01 -4.31
C LYS A 787 17.17 -30.76 -4.32
N GLN A 788 17.08 -31.90 -3.63
CA GLN A 788 15.84 -32.66 -3.52
C GLN A 788 14.70 -31.86 -2.86
N GLN A 789 14.99 -31.14 -1.77
CA GLN A 789 14.03 -30.27 -1.09
C GLN A 789 13.50 -29.15 -2.00
N LEU A 790 14.37 -28.60 -2.85
CA LEU A 790 13.99 -27.60 -3.84
C LEU A 790 13.09 -28.21 -4.93
N GLU A 791 13.41 -29.40 -5.43
CA GLU A 791 12.60 -30.12 -6.42
C GLU A 791 11.21 -30.47 -5.87
N GLU A 792 11.14 -30.98 -4.63
CA GLU A 792 9.86 -31.23 -3.95
C GLU A 792 9.04 -29.96 -3.77
N THR A 793 9.68 -28.85 -3.42
CA THR A 793 9.00 -27.55 -3.30
C THR A 793 8.50 -27.07 -4.66
N ASN A 794 9.33 -27.17 -5.70
CA ASN A 794 8.99 -26.76 -7.06
C ASN A 794 7.86 -27.60 -7.67
N SER A 795 7.74 -28.88 -7.31
CA SER A 795 6.64 -29.74 -7.76
C SER A 795 5.24 -29.21 -7.36
N LYS A 796 5.18 -28.36 -6.32
CA LYS A 796 3.94 -27.77 -5.79
C LYS A 796 3.67 -26.36 -6.32
N LEU A 797 4.58 -25.78 -7.12
CA LEU A 797 4.52 -24.39 -7.55
C LEU A 797 4.22 -24.27 -9.04
N ALA A 798 3.28 -23.37 -9.38
CA ALA A 798 3.02 -23.02 -10.78
C ALA A 798 4.22 -22.31 -11.46
N LYS A 799 5.06 -21.64 -10.67
CA LYS A 799 6.33 -21.04 -11.12
C LYS A 799 7.45 -21.55 -10.22
N PRO A 800 8.38 -22.36 -10.74
CA PRO A 800 9.46 -22.92 -9.93
C PRO A 800 10.43 -21.84 -9.46
N ILE A 801 10.94 -22.02 -8.25
CA ILE A 801 12.08 -21.28 -7.69
C ILE A 801 13.33 -21.71 -8.45
N LYS A 802 14.07 -20.73 -8.96
CA LYS A 802 15.36 -20.95 -9.64
C LYS A 802 16.51 -20.47 -8.76
N LEU A 803 17.60 -21.24 -8.75
CA LEU A 803 18.86 -20.84 -8.14
C LEU A 803 19.67 -20.02 -9.14
N SER A 804 20.69 -19.30 -8.68
CA SER A 804 21.66 -18.70 -9.60
C SER A 804 22.62 -19.78 -10.11
N GLN A 805 23.22 -19.54 -11.28
CA GLN A 805 24.18 -20.44 -11.91
C GLN A 805 25.31 -20.87 -10.96
N GLU A 806 25.75 -19.96 -10.09
CA GLU A 806 26.78 -20.24 -9.09
C GLU A 806 26.42 -21.42 -8.17
N TYR A 807 25.18 -21.49 -7.69
CA TYR A 807 24.75 -22.57 -6.79
C TYR A 807 24.47 -23.86 -7.54
N GLU A 808 24.01 -23.78 -8.80
CA GLU A 808 23.88 -24.96 -9.66
C GLU A 808 25.25 -25.62 -9.89
N THR A 809 26.29 -24.82 -10.18
CA THR A 809 27.66 -25.31 -10.33
C THR A 809 28.23 -25.90 -9.03
N LYS A 810 27.91 -25.32 -7.86
CA LYS A 810 28.30 -25.90 -6.56
C LYS A 810 27.66 -27.26 -6.32
N ILE A 811 26.38 -27.43 -6.70
CA ILE A 811 25.69 -28.71 -6.62
C ILE A 811 26.35 -29.73 -7.55
N GLU A 812 26.61 -29.38 -8.81
CA GLU A 812 27.30 -30.27 -9.77
C GLU A 812 28.69 -30.69 -9.28
N THR A 813 29.43 -29.75 -8.70
CA THR A 813 30.75 -30.02 -8.11
C THR A 813 30.63 -30.95 -6.92
N ALA A 814 29.64 -30.74 -6.04
CA ALA A 814 29.39 -31.63 -4.90
C ALA A 814 29.00 -33.05 -5.33
N ILE A 815 28.22 -33.21 -6.40
CA ILE A 815 27.91 -34.52 -7.00
C ILE A 815 29.21 -35.20 -7.43
N SER A 816 30.05 -34.50 -8.19
CA SER A 816 31.34 -35.03 -8.67
C SER A 816 32.27 -35.45 -7.52
N TRP A 817 32.37 -34.65 -6.46
CA TRP A 817 33.15 -34.99 -5.27
C TRP A 817 32.59 -36.21 -4.54
N MET A 818 31.27 -36.36 -4.45
CA MET A 818 30.66 -37.51 -3.80
C MET A 818 30.88 -38.80 -4.61
N GLU A 819 30.77 -38.75 -5.94
CA GLU A 819 31.10 -39.89 -6.81
C GLU A 819 32.59 -40.29 -6.75
N GLN A 820 33.49 -39.34 -6.44
CA GLN A 820 34.91 -39.63 -6.25
C GLN A 820 35.15 -40.30 -4.89
N ALA A 821 34.51 -39.79 -3.82
CA ALA A 821 34.57 -40.40 -2.49
C ALA A 821 34.06 -41.85 -2.51
N ASP A 822 32.90 -42.10 -3.12
CA ASP A 822 32.33 -43.46 -3.24
C ASP A 822 33.26 -44.42 -4.02
N ARG A 823 34.02 -43.91 -5.00
CA ARG A 823 34.99 -44.71 -5.77
C ARG A 823 36.25 -45.08 -4.98
N ILE A 824 36.61 -44.28 -3.98
CA ILE A 824 37.75 -44.55 -3.08
C ILE A 824 37.33 -45.58 -2.03
N GLU A 825 36.14 -45.41 -1.44
CA GLU A 825 35.59 -46.32 -0.42
C GLU A 825 35.32 -47.74 -0.96
N ASN A 826 35.00 -47.87 -2.26
CA ASN A 826 34.83 -49.16 -2.95
C ASN A 826 36.14 -49.80 -3.48
N ARG A 827 37.30 -49.14 -3.28
CA ARG A 827 38.63 -49.65 -3.70
C ARG A 827 39.50 -50.16 -2.55
N GLU A 828 39.16 -49.82 -1.30
CA GLU A 828 39.67 -50.46 -0.08
C GLU A 828 38.87 -51.72 0.25
#